data_AF-A0A131XZN9-F1
#
_entry.id   AF-A0A131XZN9-F1
#
_cell.length_a   1.000
_cell.length_b   1.000
_cell.length_c   1.000
_cell.angle_alpha   90.00
_cell.angle_beta   90.00
_cell.angle_gamma   90.00
#
_symmetry.space_group_name_H-M   'P 1'
#
loop_
_entity.id
_entity.type
_entity.pdbx_description
1 polymer ?
#
loop_
_entity_poly.entity_id
_entity_poly.type
_entity_poly.pdbx_seq_one_letter_code
_entity_poly.pdbx_strand_id
1 'polypeptide(L)'
;VRGSIGDLSSIRVPSKYMARLGQAFSQSMGYITVPQACTRVDRDILQKGRKPGIEYNFSDGVGRISPSVLARVHAALPQEGKPSAVQIRYGGCKGMLVLDPTLEGDQIVFRDSMFKYPSCSEELFILKTSRPRVVKLNRPMITILSQKTTRSGVQDIEDGVFMRMQQDCLEPYLDSLFNDRGTAALLQSESSLRMPYRELAEAGLDLHAEPFFRSLLWALHHRCLKDLKDKMNILVPPRFGRTMFGVLDETATLQYGQVYVRYSTDLDRFGPNDESQVLTGRVIVTKNPCIHPGDIRLLEAVDVPALSHIRDCVVFPQIGKRPHPNEMAGSDLDGDEYSVIWYEPLLFKRNDDPMDFYSSEAVEKEGTVQVEDMVDFMCTYIVNDIVGLMGSAHLAWADLLTKGVKSQRCLVLAKKCSECVDFAKTGSSTRLAQSEKPPRYPDFMEKHAEKYTYPSKRALGLLYRNLKGMVADSAGPVGDVRPDRRLLVPGREEFVEGAREALREYELALRSILTSYGVGSEAEALSGAVLSMDKHVKTKHDPTDVALVLESQVQHLMERTRAVFMEGLGEDFDFRAAKRKASAWYEVSYEGQTGGCSGFAWAVADVLLRVLRDAPALWADGRHGRGTVRDRLAERLLPRDDQKAAPFEMALLNNALVLLRQWLKGNEKTLTRMDSSTPSDERLADYTRLAKESLERAMADLERRYGKERVRHRPSVLLISCLKDLSRVCHKDGRKAARSRDSLHVAKQRDCLGNLAQHTLQRLLYHRSGKEVDLGTPVLPAGPIQTQVVLVQSGDYDFYLAVMQNLRKFRSMLCGLTQVEDVQLGEYEDGFGEHFLRLMVTGIPWAIDRLKSIAISEQFQRTFCSLLTEKHSVMAD
;
A
#
# COMPACT_ATOMS: atom_id res chain seq x y z
N VAL A 1 -11.28 -8.86 -38.45
CA VAL A 1 -11.04 -8.18 -37.16
C VAL A 1 -11.48 -6.71 -37.20
N ARG A 2 -10.82 -5.78 -37.91
CA ARG A 2 -11.27 -4.36 -37.90
C ARG A 2 -12.71 -4.18 -38.40
N GLY A 3 -13.08 -4.84 -39.49
CA GLY A 3 -14.45 -4.80 -40.01
C GLY A 3 -15.51 -5.50 -39.14
N SER A 4 -15.11 -6.27 -38.12
CA SER A 4 -16.06 -6.93 -37.21
C SER A 4 -16.34 -6.15 -35.92
N ILE A 5 -15.65 -5.02 -35.69
CA ILE A 5 -15.82 -4.18 -34.49
C ILE A 5 -17.00 -3.21 -34.67
N GLY A 6 -17.11 -2.62 -35.86
CA GLY A 6 -18.09 -1.59 -36.21
C GLY A 6 -17.56 -0.68 -37.31
N ASP A 7 -18.32 0.34 -37.65
CA ASP A 7 -17.91 1.35 -38.63
C ASP A 7 -17.27 2.56 -37.93
N LEU A 8 -15.95 2.67 -38.06
CA LEU A 8 -15.14 3.77 -37.53
C LEU A 8 -14.76 4.79 -38.62
N SER A 9 -15.29 4.66 -39.84
CA SER A 9 -14.88 5.48 -41.00
C SER A 9 -15.16 6.98 -40.83
N SER A 10 -16.13 7.32 -39.97
CA SER A 10 -16.48 8.70 -39.63
C SER A 10 -15.45 9.39 -38.73
N ILE A 11 -14.55 8.64 -38.08
CA ILE A 11 -13.56 9.19 -37.16
C ILE A 11 -12.32 9.62 -37.95
N ARG A 12 -12.12 10.94 -38.08
CA ARG A 12 -11.02 11.54 -38.85
C ARG A 12 -9.77 11.91 -38.04
N VAL A 13 -9.81 11.69 -36.74
CA VAL A 13 -8.68 11.95 -35.84
C VAL A 13 -7.99 10.62 -35.52
N PRO A 14 -6.72 10.40 -35.93
CA PRO A 14 -6.02 9.12 -35.73
C PRO A 14 -5.99 8.66 -34.27
N SER A 15 -5.72 9.57 -33.33
CA SER A 15 -5.69 9.28 -31.89
C SER A 15 -7.05 8.76 -31.40
N LYS A 16 -8.14 9.46 -31.73
CA LYS A 16 -9.51 9.06 -31.41
C LYS A 16 -9.88 7.73 -32.07
N TYR A 17 -9.51 7.52 -33.33
CA TYR A 17 -9.76 6.27 -34.06
C TYR A 17 -9.10 5.08 -33.33
N MET A 18 -7.81 5.20 -33.00
CA MET A 18 -7.05 4.17 -32.29
C MET A 18 -7.61 3.93 -30.88
N ALA A 19 -8.00 4.99 -30.17
CA ALA A 19 -8.64 4.87 -28.87
C ALA A 19 -9.97 4.10 -28.94
N ARG A 20 -10.78 4.28 -30.00
CA ARG A 20 -12.01 3.50 -30.22
C ARG A 20 -11.74 2.07 -30.64
N LEU A 21 -10.74 1.84 -31.48
CA LEU A 21 -10.29 0.49 -31.84
C LEU A 21 -9.87 -0.29 -30.60
N GLY A 22 -9.13 0.35 -29.69
CA GLY A 22 -8.70 -0.22 -28.41
C GLY A 22 -9.85 -0.68 -27.50
N GLN A 23 -11.05 -0.10 -27.64
CA GLN A 23 -12.19 -0.47 -26.80
C GLN A 23 -12.66 -1.91 -27.02
N ALA A 24 -12.49 -2.44 -28.24
CA ALA A 24 -12.84 -3.82 -28.57
C ALA A 24 -11.93 -4.86 -27.89
N PHE A 25 -10.78 -4.42 -27.35
CA PHE A 25 -9.83 -5.27 -26.63
C PHE A 25 -9.92 -5.09 -25.11
N SER A 26 -10.97 -4.42 -24.61
CA SER A 26 -11.19 -4.31 -23.16
C SER A 26 -11.46 -5.70 -22.58
N GLN A 27 -10.76 -6.06 -21.51
CA GLN A 27 -11.06 -7.29 -20.78
C GLN A 27 -12.44 -7.18 -20.12
N SER A 28 -13.25 -8.23 -20.23
CA SER A 28 -14.58 -8.30 -19.64
C SER A 28 -14.66 -9.46 -18.66
N MET A 29 -15.48 -9.30 -17.61
CA MET A 29 -15.80 -10.36 -16.65
C MET A 29 -16.75 -11.42 -17.25
N GLY A 30 -17.52 -11.02 -18.26
CA GLY A 30 -18.53 -11.83 -18.93
C GLY A 30 -19.38 -10.97 -19.87
N TYR A 31 -20.32 -11.61 -20.55
CA TYR A 31 -21.25 -10.93 -21.45
C TYR A 31 -22.62 -11.60 -21.45
N ILE A 32 -23.64 -10.85 -21.88
CA ILE A 32 -24.97 -11.39 -22.23
C ILE A 32 -25.42 -10.82 -23.58
N THR A 33 -26.30 -11.52 -24.28
CA THR A 33 -26.91 -11.00 -25.52
C THR A 33 -28.17 -10.20 -25.21
N VAL A 34 -28.23 -8.94 -25.65
CA VAL A 34 -29.40 -8.06 -25.51
C VAL A 34 -29.76 -7.52 -26.90
N PRO A 35 -30.92 -7.88 -27.46
CA PRO A 35 -31.33 -7.40 -28.79
C PRO A 35 -31.38 -5.88 -28.87
N GLN A 36 -31.01 -5.29 -30.01
CA GLN A 36 -31.05 -3.83 -30.18
C GLN A 36 -32.47 -3.25 -30.02
N ALA A 37 -33.50 -4.04 -30.30
CA ALA A 37 -34.91 -3.69 -30.06
C ALA A 37 -35.24 -3.41 -28.58
N CYS A 38 -34.43 -3.92 -27.65
CA CYS A 38 -34.52 -3.66 -26.21
C CYS A 38 -33.77 -2.38 -25.80
N THR A 39 -33.19 -1.64 -26.74
CA THR A 39 -32.36 -0.47 -26.46
C THR A 39 -32.99 0.80 -26.99
N ARG A 40 -32.79 1.90 -26.28
CA ARG A 40 -33.12 3.26 -26.76
C ARG A 40 -32.06 4.26 -26.33
N VAL A 41 -32.05 5.42 -26.98
CA VAL A 41 -31.10 6.51 -26.68
C VAL A 41 -31.89 7.75 -26.27
N ASP A 42 -31.60 8.26 -25.07
CA ASP A 42 -32.09 9.54 -24.59
C ASP A 42 -31.02 10.63 -24.79
N ARG A 43 -31.45 11.89 -24.89
CA ARG A 43 -30.51 13.02 -24.98
C ARG A 43 -29.72 13.22 -23.70
N ASP A 44 -28.51 13.73 -23.82
CA ASP A 44 -27.74 14.18 -22.67
C ASP A 44 -28.43 15.33 -21.91
N ILE A 45 -28.19 15.40 -20.59
CA ILE A 45 -28.70 16.46 -19.72
C ILE A 45 -27.70 17.62 -19.71
N LEU A 46 -28.03 18.69 -20.42
CA LEU A 46 -27.19 19.87 -20.56
C LEU A 46 -27.71 21.03 -19.71
N GLN A 47 -26.82 21.73 -18.99
CA GLN A 47 -27.16 22.98 -18.30
C GLN A 47 -26.14 24.08 -18.57
N LYS A 48 -26.64 25.32 -18.64
CA LYS A 48 -25.80 26.51 -18.79
C LYS A 48 -24.93 26.72 -17.56
N GLY A 49 -23.63 26.83 -17.78
CA GLY A 49 -22.65 27.13 -16.75
C GLY A 49 -22.74 28.57 -16.25
N ARG A 50 -22.02 28.86 -15.16
CA ARG A 50 -21.95 30.22 -14.60
C ARG A 50 -21.28 31.23 -15.55
N LYS A 51 -20.37 30.77 -16.40
CA LYS A 51 -19.67 31.60 -17.39
C LYS A 51 -20.52 31.68 -18.66
N PRO A 52 -20.72 32.89 -19.24
CA PRO A 52 -21.46 33.04 -20.49
C PRO A 52 -20.88 32.16 -21.60
N GLY A 53 -21.76 31.46 -22.33
CA GLY A 53 -21.37 30.61 -23.46
C GLY A 53 -20.84 29.22 -23.12
N ILE A 54 -20.73 28.86 -21.83
CA ILE A 54 -20.34 27.50 -21.42
C ILE A 54 -21.60 26.70 -21.07
N GLU A 55 -21.71 25.50 -21.64
CA GLU A 55 -22.72 24.51 -21.31
C GLU A 55 -22.02 23.23 -20.82
N TYR A 56 -22.57 22.59 -19.78
CA TYR A 56 -22.01 21.37 -19.22
C TYR A 56 -22.98 20.21 -19.37
N ASN A 57 -22.43 19.03 -19.70
CA ASN A 57 -23.15 17.77 -19.69
C ASN A 57 -23.10 17.13 -18.30
N PHE A 58 -24.26 16.89 -17.69
CA PHE A 58 -24.39 16.25 -16.39
C PHE A 58 -24.52 14.73 -16.47
N SER A 59 -24.88 14.19 -17.64
CA SER A 59 -25.10 12.75 -17.88
C SER A 59 -24.02 12.08 -18.73
N ASP A 60 -22.84 12.72 -18.86
CA ASP A 60 -21.79 12.24 -19.76
C ASP A 60 -21.33 10.82 -19.39
N GLY A 61 -21.68 9.86 -20.25
CA GLY A 61 -21.23 8.47 -20.13
C GLY A 61 -22.10 7.56 -19.25
N VAL A 62 -23.27 7.99 -18.77
CA VAL A 62 -24.14 7.16 -17.90
C VAL A 62 -25.55 6.99 -18.45
N GLY A 63 -26.05 5.76 -18.44
CA GLY A 63 -27.39 5.37 -18.83
C GLY A 63 -28.07 4.49 -17.80
N ARG A 64 -29.18 3.86 -18.20
CA ARG A 64 -30.09 3.11 -17.32
C ARG A 64 -30.31 1.68 -17.79
N ILE A 65 -30.47 0.76 -16.86
CA ILE A 65 -30.73 -0.66 -17.13
C ILE A 65 -31.92 -1.14 -16.30
N SER A 66 -32.79 -1.91 -16.95
CA SER A 66 -33.95 -2.52 -16.30
C SER A 66 -33.56 -3.60 -15.28
N PRO A 67 -34.44 -3.87 -14.28
CA PRO A 67 -34.19 -4.93 -13.30
C PRO A 67 -34.01 -6.32 -13.93
N SER A 68 -34.74 -6.63 -15.01
CA SER A 68 -34.67 -7.95 -15.66
C SER A 68 -33.34 -8.18 -16.37
N VAL A 69 -32.85 -7.19 -17.11
CA VAL A 69 -31.54 -7.29 -17.79
C VAL A 69 -30.41 -7.34 -16.77
N LEU A 70 -30.47 -6.54 -15.69
CA LEU A 70 -29.45 -6.58 -14.64
C LEU A 70 -29.43 -7.92 -13.89
N ALA A 71 -30.59 -8.55 -13.70
CA ALA A 71 -30.66 -9.91 -13.13
C ALA A 71 -30.00 -10.95 -14.05
N ARG A 72 -30.18 -10.83 -15.38
CA ARG A 72 -29.49 -11.67 -16.36
C ARG A 72 -27.98 -11.45 -16.34
N VAL A 73 -27.52 -10.20 -16.21
CA VAL A 73 -26.11 -9.88 -16.02
C VAL A 73 -25.58 -10.56 -14.76
N HIS A 74 -26.29 -10.45 -13.64
CA HIS A 74 -25.87 -11.05 -12.39
C HIS A 74 -25.77 -12.59 -12.48
N ALA A 75 -26.70 -13.24 -13.18
CA ALA A 75 -26.67 -14.69 -13.39
C ALA A 75 -25.51 -15.16 -14.28
N ALA A 76 -25.00 -14.30 -15.17
CA ALA A 76 -23.91 -14.60 -16.09
C ALA A 76 -22.50 -14.37 -15.48
N LEU A 77 -22.42 -13.70 -14.34
CA LEU A 77 -21.17 -13.40 -13.65
C LEU A 77 -20.94 -14.36 -12.46
N PRO A 78 -19.71 -14.47 -11.93
CA PRO A 78 -19.45 -15.15 -10.66
C PRO A 78 -20.40 -14.63 -9.56
N GLN A 79 -20.94 -15.54 -8.74
CA GLN A 79 -21.98 -15.22 -7.75
C GLN A 79 -21.45 -14.39 -6.57
N GLU A 80 -21.17 -13.11 -6.81
CA GLU A 80 -20.78 -12.13 -5.80
C GLU A 80 -21.73 -10.92 -5.83
N GLY A 81 -22.40 -10.69 -4.68
CA GLY A 81 -23.27 -9.55 -4.37
C GLY A 81 -24.39 -9.28 -5.37
N LYS A 82 -25.11 -8.17 -5.20
CA LYS A 82 -26.15 -7.72 -6.13
C LYS A 82 -25.83 -6.30 -6.60
N PRO A 83 -25.21 -6.12 -7.78
CA PRO A 83 -24.80 -4.80 -8.22
C PRO A 83 -26.00 -3.94 -8.59
N SER A 84 -25.89 -2.62 -8.38
CA SER A 84 -26.86 -1.63 -8.88
C SER A 84 -26.33 -0.84 -10.09
N ALA A 85 -25.03 -0.94 -10.39
CA ALA A 85 -24.45 -0.34 -11.58
C ALA A 85 -23.39 -1.24 -12.21
N VAL A 86 -23.25 -1.13 -13.53
CA VAL A 86 -22.30 -1.91 -14.33
C VAL A 86 -21.58 -1.03 -15.34
N GLN A 87 -20.27 -1.24 -15.50
CA GLN A 87 -19.48 -0.63 -16.56
C GLN A 87 -19.52 -1.51 -17.79
N ILE A 88 -19.85 -0.95 -18.96
CA ILE A 88 -20.20 -1.74 -20.14
C ILE A 88 -19.45 -1.38 -21.42
N ARG A 89 -19.49 -2.31 -22.37
CA ARG A 89 -19.36 -2.09 -23.81
C ARG A 89 -20.53 -2.78 -24.51
N TYR A 90 -21.19 -2.09 -25.43
CA TYR A 90 -22.33 -2.64 -26.18
C TYR A 90 -22.49 -1.91 -27.50
N GLY A 91 -22.44 -2.59 -28.65
CA GLY A 91 -22.81 -1.97 -29.94
C GLY A 91 -22.10 -0.63 -30.26
N GLY A 92 -20.87 -0.42 -29.80
CA GLY A 92 -20.13 0.85 -29.94
C GLY A 92 -20.45 1.93 -28.89
N CYS A 93 -21.35 1.65 -27.95
CA CYS A 93 -21.55 2.40 -26.72
C CYS A 93 -20.50 2.03 -25.65
N LYS A 94 -20.02 3.04 -24.92
CA LYS A 94 -19.18 2.92 -23.72
C LYS A 94 -19.79 3.76 -22.60
N GLY A 95 -19.85 3.19 -21.40
CA GLY A 95 -20.18 3.96 -20.20
C GLY A 95 -20.63 3.10 -19.03
N MET A 96 -21.40 3.71 -18.14
CA MET A 96 -22.08 3.07 -17.02
C MET A 96 -23.56 2.86 -17.30
N LEU A 97 -24.13 1.77 -16.80
CA LEU A 97 -25.56 1.58 -16.72
C LEU A 97 -25.97 1.39 -15.26
N VAL A 98 -27.02 2.09 -14.84
CA VAL A 98 -27.53 2.11 -13.47
C VAL A 98 -28.91 1.51 -13.43
N LEU A 99 -29.19 0.69 -12.41
CA LEU A 99 -30.51 0.11 -12.19
C LEU A 99 -31.57 1.22 -12.13
N ASP A 100 -32.57 1.15 -13.01
CA ASP A 100 -33.76 2.00 -12.97
C ASP A 100 -34.99 1.10 -12.75
N PRO A 101 -35.57 1.07 -11.54
CA PRO A 101 -36.74 0.26 -11.23
C PRO A 101 -38.00 0.60 -12.03
N THR A 102 -38.02 1.76 -12.71
CA THR A 102 -39.18 2.21 -13.50
C THR A 102 -39.23 1.63 -14.91
N LEU A 103 -38.14 0.98 -15.36
CA LEU A 103 -38.09 0.33 -16.67
C LEU A 103 -38.75 -1.05 -16.62
N GLU A 104 -39.78 -1.24 -17.46
CA GLU A 104 -40.52 -2.50 -17.57
C GLU A 104 -39.96 -3.41 -18.66
N GLY A 105 -39.86 -4.70 -18.35
CA GLY A 105 -39.31 -5.71 -19.26
C GLY A 105 -37.82 -5.51 -19.55
N ASP A 106 -37.33 -6.17 -20.61
CA ASP A 106 -35.93 -6.07 -21.01
C ASP A 106 -35.66 -4.75 -21.73
N GLN A 107 -35.10 -3.79 -20.99
CA GLN A 107 -34.75 -2.47 -21.52
C GLN A 107 -33.36 -1.98 -21.07
N ILE A 108 -32.67 -1.31 -21.99
CA ILE A 108 -31.48 -0.49 -21.73
C ILE A 108 -31.69 0.89 -22.36
N VAL A 109 -31.36 1.94 -21.61
CA VAL A 109 -31.44 3.34 -22.07
C VAL A 109 -30.05 3.95 -22.06
N PHE A 110 -29.50 4.21 -23.24
CA PHE A 110 -28.22 4.89 -23.42
C PHE A 110 -28.42 6.42 -23.49
N ARG A 111 -27.32 7.16 -23.39
CA ARG A 111 -27.24 8.59 -23.70
C ARG A 111 -26.43 8.84 -24.96
N ASP A 112 -26.67 9.97 -25.62
CA ASP A 112 -25.92 10.40 -26.81
C ASP A 112 -24.40 10.34 -26.58
N SER A 113 -23.93 10.86 -25.43
CA SER A 113 -22.52 10.82 -25.03
C SER A 113 -21.92 9.42 -24.96
N MET A 114 -22.71 8.37 -24.71
CA MET A 114 -22.20 7.00 -24.61
C MET A 114 -21.83 6.41 -25.96
N PHE A 115 -22.50 6.82 -27.04
CA PHE A 115 -22.33 6.30 -28.39
C PHE A 115 -21.03 6.80 -29.01
N LYS A 116 -20.10 5.89 -29.35
CA LYS A 116 -18.79 6.27 -29.87
C LYS A 116 -18.60 5.96 -31.35
N TYR A 117 -19.23 4.90 -31.85
CA TYR A 117 -19.25 4.49 -33.26
C TYR A 117 -20.40 3.50 -33.50
N PRO A 118 -20.95 3.41 -34.72
CA PRO A 118 -21.98 2.42 -35.07
C PRO A 118 -21.42 0.99 -35.10
N SER A 119 -22.18 0.05 -34.52
CA SER A 119 -21.91 -1.39 -34.58
C SER A 119 -23.21 -2.20 -34.52
N CYS A 120 -23.21 -3.38 -35.12
CA CYS A 120 -24.34 -4.33 -35.10
C CYS A 120 -24.24 -5.38 -33.98
N SER A 121 -23.22 -5.30 -33.12
CA SER A 121 -23.07 -6.23 -32.00
C SER A 121 -24.21 -6.04 -30.98
N GLU A 122 -24.83 -7.16 -30.60
CA GLU A 122 -25.86 -7.24 -29.56
C GLU A 122 -25.30 -7.82 -28.24
N GLU A 123 -23.98 -7.90 -28.11
CA GLU A 123 -23.31 -8.43 -26.93
C GLU A 123 -23.05 -7.29 -25.94
N LEU A 124 -23.63 -7.42 -24.75
CA LEU A 124 -23.39 -6.54 -23.61
C LEU A 124 -22.23 -7.09 -22.78
N PHE A 125 -21.03 -6.58 -23.02
CA PHE A 125 -19.84 -6.93 -22.24
C PHE A 125 -19.80 -6.16 -20.93
N ILE A 126 -19.57 -6.88 -19.84
CA ILE A 126 -19.48 -6.30 -18.49
C ILE A 126 -18.03 -6.23 -18.05
N LEU A 127 -17.54 -5.02 -17.81
CA LEU A 127 -16.15 -4.78 -17.44
C LEU A 127 -15.97 -4.83 -15.92
N LYS A 128 -16.88 -4.17 -15.20
CA LYS A 128 -16.88 -4.08 -13.73
C LYS A 128 -18.29 -3.88 -13.21
N THR A 129 -18.51 -4.29 -11.96
CA THR A 129 -19.78 -4.10 -11.24
C THR A 129 -19.58 -3.24 -9.98
N SER A 130 -20.64 -2.53 -9.57
CA SER A 130 -20.68 -1.80 -8.30
C SER A 130 -20.51 -2.77 -7.13
N ARG A 131 -19.54 -2.52 -6.25
CA ARG A 131 -19.22 -3.34 -5.08
C ARG A 131 -18.47 -2.49 -4.05
N PRO A 132 -18.47 -2.85 -2.75
CA PRO A 132 -17.77 -2.07 -1.74
C PRO A 132 -16.26 -2.20 -1.95
N ARG A 133 -15.56 -1.06 -1.98
CA ARG A 133 -14.10 -1.00 -2.13
C ARG A 133 -13.50 -0.02 -1.14
N VAL A 134 -12.35 -0.38 -0.59
CA VAL A 134 -11.60 0.47 0.35
C VAL A 134 -11.04 1.71 -0.34
N VAL A 135 -10.76 2.75 0.45
CA VAL A 135 -10.06 3.96 0.00
C VAL A 135 -8.67 3.97 0.59
N LYS A 136 -7.67 4.20 -0.26
CA LYS A 136 -6.30 4.50 0.18
C LYS A 136 -5.96 5.92 -0.27
N LEU A 137 -5.44 6.72 0.65
CA LEU A 137 -4.80 7.99 0.31
C LEU A 137 -3.54 7.69 -0.51
N ASN A 138 -3.09 8.64 -1.33
CA ASN A 138 -1.86 8.55 -2.09
C ASN A 138 -1.08 9.87 -1.99
N ARG A 139 0.15 9.91 -2.53
CA ARG A 139 1.01 11.11 -2.47
C ARG A 139 0.31 12.39 -2.96
N PRO A 140 -0.33 12.44 -4.15
CA PRO A 140 -1.04 13.65 -4.59
C PRO A 140 -2.19 14.06 -3.66
N MET A 141 -3.04 13.12 -3.24
CA MET A 141 -4.17 13.40 -2.36
C MET A 141 -3.71 13.95 -1.00
N ILE A 142 -2.70 13.33 -0.39
CA ILE A 142 -2.10 13.82 0.87
C ILE A 142 -1.51 15.21 0.67
N THR A 143 -0.84 15.47 -0.45
CA THR A 143 -0.25 16.78 -0.77
C THR A 143 -1.32 17.87 -0.85
N ILE A 144 -2.47 17.59 -1.46
CA ILE A 144 -3.57 18.57 -1.54
C ILE A 144 -4.21 18.75 -0.16
N LEU A 145 -4.54 17.66 0.54
CA LEU A 145 -5.20 17.71 1.85
C LEU A 145 -4.35 18.41 2.91
N SER A 146 -3.05 18.08 3.01
CA SER A 146 -2.14 18.71 3.98
C SER A 146 -1.88 20.19 3.69
N GLN A 147 -2.32 20.70 2.54
CA GLN A 147 -2.13 22.10 2.11
C GLN A 147 -3.45 22.87 2.01
N LYS A 148 -4.56 22.28 2.47
CA LYS A 148 -5.82 22.99 2.67
C LYS A 148 -5.63 24.03 3.78
N THR A 149 -6.07 25.25 3.50
CA THR A 149 -5.91 26.39 4.41
C THR A 149 -7.19 27.18 4.55
N THR A 150 -7.43 27.71 5.76
CA THR A 150 -8.48 28.68 6.05
C THR A 150 -8.21 30.01 5.33
N ARG A 151 -9.19 30.93 5.34
CA ARG A 151 -9.00 32.31 4.87
C ARG A 151 -7.88 33.06 5.61
N SER A 152 -7.60 32.71 6.86
CA SER A 152 -6.51 33.29 7.65
C SER A 152 -5.16 32.64 7.38
N GLY A 153 -5.07 31.67 6.45
CA GLY A 153 -3.84 30.99 6.08
C GLY A 153 -3.43 29.85 7.02
N VAL A 154 -4.29 29.49 7.97
CA VAL A 154 -4.05 28.37 8.90
C VAL A 154 -4.39 27.05 8.22
N GLN A 155 -3.54 26.03 8.39
CA GLN A 155 -3.77 24.69 7.85
C GLN A 155 -5.05 24.07 8.44
N ASP A 156 -5.94 23.56 7.58
CA ASP A 156 -7.20 22.94 8.00
C ASP A 156 -6.98 21.53 8.58
N ILE A 157 -6.01 20.79 8.05
CA ILE A 157 -5.73 19.40 8.40
C ILE A 157 -4.28 19.28 8.82
N GLU A 158 -4.03 19.06 10.11
CA GLU A 158 -2.66 18.92 10.65
C GLU A 158 -1.94 17.69 10.10
N ASP A 159 -0.62 17.82 9.85
CA ASP A 159 0.24 16.72 9.39
C ASP A 159 0.16 15.48 10.31
N GLY A 160 -0.05 15.70 11.62
CA GLY A 160 -0.21 14.63 12.61
C GLY A 160 -1.44 13.73 12.36
N VAL A 161 -2.44 14.18 11.60
CA VAL A 161 -3.57 13.31 11.18
C VAL A 161 -3.07 12.18 10.30
N PHE A 162 -2.26 12.48 9.29
CA PHE A 162 -1.73 11.46 8.37
C PHE A 162 -0.77 10.51 9.07
N MET A 163 0.06 11.03 9.99
CA MET A 163 0.97 10.20 10.79
C MET A 163 0.18 9.18 11.64
N ARG A 164 -0.94 9.60 12.24
CA ARG A 164 -1.83 8.69 12.97
C ARG A 164 -2.47 7.65 12.05
N MET A 165 -2.94 8.05 10.88
CA MET A 165 -3.53 7.11 9.93
C MET A 165 -2.49 6.09 9.42
N GLN A 166 -1.25 6.51 9.16
CA GLN A 166 -0.14 5.60 8.83
C GLN A 166 0.11 4.61 9.98
N GLN A 167 0.07 5.08 11.23
CA GLN A 167 0.21 4.23 12.40
C GLN A 167 -0.92 3.20 12.51
N ASP A 168 -2.17 3.64 12.34
CA ASP A 168 -3.33 2.76 12.40
C ASP A 168 -3.28 1.67 11.31
N CYS A 169 -2.66 1.94 10.16
CA CYS A 169 -2.40 0.92 9.12
C CYS A 169 -1.40 -0.16 9.56
N LEU A 170 -0.44 0.19 10.42
CA LEU A 170 0.59 -0.73 10.90
C LEU A 170 0.11 -1.57 12.09
N GLU A 171 -0.93 -1.16 12.80
CA GLU A 171 -1.40 -1.83 14.02
C GLU A 171 -1.78 -3.31 13.78
N PRO A 172 -2.57 -3.71 12.76
CA PRO A 172 -2.91 -5.12 12.53
C PRO A 172 -1.67 -5.98 12.24
N TYR A 173 -0.70 -5.39 11.54
CA TYR A 173 0.57 -6.00 11.25
C TYR A 173 1.35 -6.20 12.55
N LEU A 174 1.49 -5.17 13.39
CA LEU A 174 2.09 -5.31 14.72
C LEU A 174 1.35 -6.38 15.55
N ASP A 175 0.03 -6.37 15.58
CA ASP A 175 -0.77 -7.33 16.35
C ASP A 175 -0.55 -8.78 15.91
N SER A 176 -0.44 -8.97 14.59
CA SER A 176 -0.14 -10.26 13.99
C SER A 176 1.17 -10.84 14.49
N LEU A 177 2.11 -10.02 14.96
CA LEU A 177 3.44 -10.46 15.39
C LEU A 177 3.46 -11.10 16.77
N PHE A 178 2.37 -11.03 17.52
CA PHE A 178 2.41 -11.22 18.98
C PHE A 178 1.37 -12.17 19.53
N ASN A 179 0.32 -12.47 18.76
CA ASN A 179 -0.70 -13.41 19.20
C ASN A 179 -1.21 -14.21 18.01
N ASP A 180 -1.30 -15.54 18.17
CA ASP A 180 -1.64 -16.47 17.08
C ASP A 180 -3.02 -16.16 16.47
N ARG A 181 -3.94 -15.57 17.26
CA ARG A 181 -5.25 -15.09 16.79
C ARG A 181 -5.14 -13.89 15.84
N GLY A 182 -4.26 -12.93 16.14
CA GLY A 182 -3.97 -11.77 15.32
C GLY A 182 -3.19 -12.17 14.07
N THR A 183 -2.30 -13.16 14.19
CA THR A 183 -1.60 -13.77 13.05
C THR A 183 -2.58 -14.41 12.10
N ALA A 184 -3.48 -15.25 12.62
CA ALA A 184 -4.53 -15.87 11.84
C ALA A 184 -5.48 -14.83 11.23
N ALA A 185 -5.84 -13.78 11.97
CA ALA A 185 -6.69 -12.71 11.46
C ALA A 185 -6.03 -11.94 10.29
N LEU A 186 -4.74 -11.58 10.42
CA LEU A 186 -4.00 -10.90 9.35
C LEU A 186 -3.88 -11.78 8.10
N LEU A 187 -3.51 -13.05 8.28
CA LEU A 187 -3.42 -14.01 7.17
C LEU A 187 -4.79 -14.19 6.52
N GLN A 188 -5.87 -14.30 7.30
CA GLN A 188 -7.22 -14.43 6.78
C GLN A 188 -7.66 -13.20 5.97
N SER A 189 -7.29 -12.00 6.42
CA SER A 189 -7.72 -10.74 5.79
C SER A 189 -6.88 -10.34 4.58
N GLU A 190 -5.54 -10.49 4.65
CA GLU A 190 -4.62 -9.94 3.65
C GLU A 190 -4.00 -10.99 2.72
N SER A 191 -3.98 -12.28 3.09
CA SER A 191 -3.43 -13.34 2.22
C SER A 191 -4.44 -13.74 1.15
N SER A 192 -3.99 -13.81 -0.10
CA SER A 192 -4.78 -14.37 -1.20
C SER A 192 -4.97 -15.90 -1.04
N LEU A 193 -4.04 -16.60 -0.40
CA LEU A 193 -4.18 -18.02 -0.08
C LEU A 193 -5.22 -18.24 1.03
N ARG A 194 -6.30 -18.96 0.72
CA ARG A 194 -7.39 -19.27 1.67
C ARG A 194 -7.09 -20.55 2.43
N MET A 195 -6.91 -20.45 3.74
CA MET A 195 -6.53 -21.55 4.63
C MET A 195 -7.29 -21.47 5.96
N PRO A 196 -7.43 -22.57 6.71
CA PRO A 196 -8.03 -22.57 8.04
C PRO A 196 -7.04 -22.04 9.09
N TYR A 197 -6.54 -20.81 8.91
CA TYR A 197 -5.49 -20.20 9.75
C TYR A 197 -5.91 -20.15 11.22
N ARG A 198 -7.17 -19.84 11.48
CA ARG A 198 -7.73 -19.76 12.82
C ARG A 198 -7.76 -21.12 13.49
N GLU A 199 -8.24 -22.14 12.79
CA GLU A 199 -8.33 -23.50 13.31
C GLU A 199 -6.94 -24.11 13.55
N LEU A 200 -5.96 -23.80 12.69
CA LEU A 200 -4.57 -24.20 12.89
C LEU A 200 -3.97 -23.58 14.16
N ALA A 201 -4.19 -22.29 14.38
CA ALA A 201 -3.78 -21.61 15.61
C ALA A 201 -4.49 -22.19 16.85
N GLU A 202 -5.81 -22.43 16.78
CA GLU A 202 -6.60 -23.03 17.86
C GLU A 202 -6.17 -24.48 18.18
N ALA A 203 -5.72 -25.24 17.18
CA ALA A 203 -5.11 -26.56 17.35
C ALA A 203 -3.68 -26.52 17.92
N GLY A 204 -3.13 -25.34 18.20
CA GLY A 204 -1.83 -25.15 18.85
C GLY A 204 -0.64 -25.15 17.90
N LEU A 205 -0.83 -24.82 16.62
CA LEU A 205 0.28 -24.50 15.71
C LEU A 205 0.76 -23.06 15.96
N ASP A 206 2.05 -22.88 16.19
CA ASP A 206 2.65 -21.54 16.24
C ASP A 206 2.96 -21.07 14.82
N LEU A 207 2.08 -20.21 14.29
CA LEU A 207 2.18 -19.65 12.93
C LEU A 207 3.43 -18.76 12.73
N HIS A 208 4.11 -18.32 13.79
CA HIS A 208 5.39 -17.60 13.66
C HIS A 208 6.60 -18.50 13.67
N ALA A 209 6.51 -19.65 14.34
CA ALA A 209 7.59 -20.62 14.37
C ALA A 209 7.59 -21.49 13.11
N GLU A 210 6.40 -21.74 12.54
CA GLU A 210 6.25 -22.50 11.32
C GLU A 210 6.85 -21.73 10.11
N PRO A 211 7.86 -22.28 9.42
CA PRO A 211 8.61 -21.56 8.38
C PRO A 211 7.77 -21.00 7.22
N PHE A 212 6.73 -21.71 6.79
CA PHE A 212 5.88 -21.28 5.68
C PHE A 212 5.00 -20.09 6.07
N PHE A 213 4.25 -20.17 7.17
CA PHE A 213 3.43 -19.04 7.64
C PHE A 213 4.29 -17.84 8.02
N ARG A 214 5.48 -18.06 8.59
CA ARG A 214 6.46 -17.00 8.85
C ARG A 214 6.88 -16.29 7.56
N SER A 215 7.06 -16.99 6.44
CA SER A 215 7.43 -16.38 5.17
C SER A 215 6.28 -15.59 4.55
N LEU A 216 5.03 -16.09 4.64
CA LEU A 216 3.84 -15.33 4.23
C LEU A 216 3.69 -14.04 5.03
N LEU A 217 3.83 -14.11 6.36
CA LEU A 217 3.77 -12.94 7.24
C LEU A 217 4.85 -11.92 6.87
N TRP A 218 6.08 -12.38 6.63
CA TRP A 218 7.16 -11.50 6.17
C TRP A 218 6.79 -10.76 4.88
N ALA A 219 6.27 -11.48 3.87
CA ALA A 219 5.89 -10.90 2.59
C ALA A 219 4.80 -9.84 2.76
N LEU A 220 3.76 -10.12 3.56
CA LEU A 220 2.66 -9.19 3.86
C LEU A 220 3.17 -7.94 4.61
N HIS A 221 3.99 -8.12 5.65
CA HIS A 221 4.58 -7.01 6.41
C HIS A 221 5.45 -6.12 5.52
N HIS A 222 6.34 -6.74 4.75
CA HIS A 222 7.24 -6.02 3.86
C HIS A 222 6.46 -5.29 2.75
N ARG A 223 5.39 -5.89 2.24
CA ARG A 223 4.48 -5.25 1.27
C ARG A 223 3.84 -4.00 1.86
N CYS A 224 3.25 -4.11 3.06
CA CYS A 224 2.60 -3.00 3.74
C CYS A 224 3.57 -1.84 3.97
N LEU A 225 4.75 -2.12 4.54
CA LEU A 225 5.78 -1.12 4.77
C LEU A 225 6.24 -0.46 3.46
N LYS A 226 6.43 -1.25 2.40
CA LYS A 226 6.85 -0.74 1.09
C LYS A 226 5.77 0.13 0.44
N ASP A 227 4.52 -0.27 0.44
CA ASP A 227 3.42 0.51 -0.13
C ASP A 227 3.20 1.83 0.64
N LEU A 228 3.32 1.80 1.96
CA LEU A 228 3.28 3.02 2.76
C LEU A 228 4.51 3.92 2.51
N LYS A 229 5.73 3.38 2.35
CA LYS A 229 6.94 4.19 2.06
C LYS A 229 6.96 4.74 0.62
N ASP A 230 6.70 3.90 -0.37
CA ASP A 230 6.90 4.21 -1.79
C ASP A 230 5.70 4.91 -2.41
N LYS A 231 4.48 4.62 -1.96
CA LYS A 231 3.25 5.17 -2.55
C LYS A 231 2.44 6.03 -1.58
N MET A 232 2.74 5.96 -0.29
CA MET A 232 1.94 6.58 0.78
C MET A 232 0.49 6.10 0.72
N ASN A 233 0.31 4.81 0.43
CA ASN A 233 -0.98 4.14 0.32
C ASN A 233 -1.62 3.94 1.71
N ILE A 234 -1.97 5.03 2.38
CA ILE A 234 -2.54 5.03 3.72
C ILE A 234 -4.02 4.65 3.63
N LEU A 235 -4.40 3.53 4.24
CA LEU A 235 -5.79 3.09 4.31
C LEU A 235 -6.63 4.08 5.11
N VAL A 236 -7.70 4.59 4.49
CA VAL A 236 -8.74 5.28 5.24
C VAL A 236 -9.49 4.21 6.03
N PRO A 237 -9.74 4.40 7.35
CA PRO A 237 -10.43 3.38 8.13
C PRO A 237 -11.70 2.94 7.42
N PRO A 238 -11.93 1.62 7.21
CA PRO A 238 -12.93 1.20 6.24
C PRO A 238 -14.33 1.74 6.54
N ARG A 239 -14.73 1.89 7.80
CA ARG A 239 -16.01 2.53 8.18
C ARG A 239 -16.18 4.02 7.79
N PHE A 240 -15.15 4.69 7.29
CA PHE A 240 -15.13 6.12 6.98
C PHE A 240 -14.74 6.45 5.53
N GLY A 241 -14.70 5.45 4.65
CA GLY A 241 -14.44 5.71 3.24
C GLY A 241 -14.77 4.55 2.30
N ARG A 242 -15.17 4.89 1.07
CA ARG A 242 -15.44 3.94 -0.02
C ARG A 242 -14.95 4.49 -1.36
N THR A 243 -14.37 3.61 -2.19
CA THR A 243 -14.16 3.88 -3.61
C THR A 243 -15.38 3.39 -4.36
N MET A 244 -16.04 4.26 -5.11
CA MET A 244 -17.37 4.02 -5.70
C MET A 244 -17.44 4.48 -7.14
N PHE A 245 -18.28 3.88 -7.95
CA PHE A 245 -18.60 4.45 -9.27
C PHE A 245 -19.40 5.74 -9.11
N GLY A 246 -19.10 6.72 -9.96
CA GLY A 246 -19.96 7.88 -10.13
C GLY A 246 -21.17 7.53 -10.99
N VAL A 247 -22.36 7.93 -10.55
CA VAL A 247 -23.60 7.78 -11.31
C VAL A 247 -24.46 9.03 -11.18
N LEU A 248 -25.52 9.12 -11.99
CA LEU A 248 -26.42 10.29 -12.04
C LEU A 248 -27.70 10.06 -11.23
N ASP A 249 -28.18 11.11 -10.58
CA ASP A 249 -29.54 11.19 -10.05
C ASP A 249 -30.54 11.47 -11.18
N GLU A 250 -31.16 10.41 -11.69
CA GLU A 250 -32.22 10.47 -12.71
C GLU A 250 -33.54 11.07 -12.20
N THR A 251 -33.70 11.23 -10.88
CA THR A 251 -34.93 11.76 -10.27
C THR A 251 -34.94 13.29 -10.14
N ALA A 252 -33.79 13.94 -10.35
CA ALA A 252 -33.60 15.39 -10.23
C ALA A 252 -33.92 15.94 -8.83
N THR A 253 -33.68 15.14 -7.78
CA THR A 253 -33.98 15.49 -6.39
C THR A 253 -32.78 16.10 -5.67
N LEU A 254 -31.56 15.64 -5.98
CA LEU A 254 -30.33 16.17 -5.40
C LEU A 254 -30.06 17.60 -5.88
N GLN A 255 -29.75 18.48 -4.94
CA GLN A 255 -29.32 19.85 -5.22
C GLN A 255 -27.82 19.92 -5.47
N TYR A 256 -27.38 20.99 -6.13
CA TYR A 256 -25.96 21.26 -6.29
C TYR A 256 -25.25 21.42 -4.95
N GLY A 257 -24.15 20.68 -4.75
CA GLY A 257 -23.43 20.56 -3.48
C GLY A 257 -23.79 19.29 -2.69
N GLN A 258 -24.84 18.57 -3.09
CA GLN A 258 -25.28 17.34 -2.45
C GLN A 258 -24.86 16.10 -3.25
N VAL A 259 -24.76 14.97 -2.56
CA VAL A 259 -24.63 13.64 -3.13
C VAL A 259 -25.51 12.65 -2.38
N TYR A 260 -25.89 11.55 -3.01
CA TYR A 260 -26.49 10.41 -2.31
C TYR A 260 -25.51 9.24 -2.31
N VAL A 261 -25.36 8.61 -1.14
CA VAL A 261 -24.47 7.47 -0.94
C VAL A 261 -25.13 6.44 -0.03
N ARG A 262 -25.33 5.23 -0.54
CA ARG A 262 -25.69 4.04 0.23
C ARG A 262 -24.59 3.00 0.03
N TYR A 263 -24.04 2.48 1.12
CA TYR A 263 -22.86 1.62 1.07
C TYR A 263 -23.05 0.33 1.85
N SER A 264 -22.43 -0.75 1.38
CA SER A 264 -22.34 -2.02 2.08
C SER A 264 -21.45 -1.89 3.33
N THR A 265 -21.92 -2.43 4.45
CA THR A 265 -21.19 -2.39 5.73
C THR A 265 -20.10 -3.45 5.79
N ASP A 266 -20.37 -4.64 5.25
CA ASP A 266 -19.39 -5.71 5.08
C ASP A 266 -18.56 -5.47 3.80
N LEU A 267 -17.24 -5.64 3.92
CA LEU A 267 -16.27 -5.53 2.83
C LEU A 267 -15.74 -6.90 2.39
N ASP A 268 -15.82 -7.89 3.28
CA ASP A 268 -15.23 -9.22 3.11
C ASP A 268 -16.24 -10.22 2.54
N ARG A 269 -17.52 -10.06 2.90
CA ARG A 269 -18.63 -10.73 2.24
C ARG A 269 -19.31 -9.70 1.35
N PHE A 270 -19.19 -9.86 0.04
CA PHE A 270 -20.09 -9.21 -0.91
C PHE A 270 -21.19 -10.21 -1.26
N GLY A 271 -22.14 -10.38 -0.36
CA GLY A 271 -23.29 -11.25 -0.47
C GLY A 271 -24.55 -10.52 -0.95
N PRO A 272 -25.50 -11.21 -1.58
CA PRO A 272 -26.74 -10.61 -2.07
C PRO A 272 -27.64 -10.04 -0.96
N ASN A 273 -27.44 -10.48 0.30
CA ASN A 273 -28.22 -10.07 1.48
C ASN A 273 -27.46 -9.15 2.43
N ASP A 274 -26.32 -8.59 2.02
CA ASP A 274 -25.49 -7.78 2.91
C ASP A 274 -26.23 -6.55 3.41
N GLU A 275 -26.04 -6.21 4.68
CA GLU A 275 -26.52 -4.96 5.24
C GLU A 275 -25.88 -3.75 4.55
N SER A 276 -26.64 -2.67 4.45
CA SER A 276 -26.20 -1.43 3.84
C SER A 276 -26.71 -0.23 4.63
N GLN A 277 -25.95 0.85 4.62
CA GLN A 277 -26.29 2.06 5.34
C GLN A 277 -26.33 3.27 4.40
N VAL A 278 -27.31 4.16 4.60
CA VAL A 278 -27.34 5.47 3.94
C VAL A 278 -26.43 6.43 4.71
N LEU A 279 -25.56 7.12 3.98
CA LEU A 279 -24.64 8.10 4.53
C LEU A 279 -25.28 9.48 4.54
N THR A 280 -25.16 10.19 5.67
CA THR A 280 -25.62 11.58 5.81
C THR A 280 -24.51 12.44 6.42
N GLY A 281 -24.43 13.71 6.00
CA GLY A 281 -23.51 14.70 6.53
C GLY A 281 -22.36 15.02 5.58
N ARG A 282 -21.35 15.74 6.09
CA ARG A 282 -20.24 16.25 5.26
C ARG A 282 -19.32 15.13 4.79
N VAL A 283 -18.98 15.15 3.51
CA VAL A 283 -18.10 14.17 2.88
C VAL A 283 -17.10 14.86 1.96
N ILE A 284 -15.92 14.27 1.82
CA ILE A 284 -14.99 14.62 0.75
C ILE A 284 -15.16 13.62 -0.39
N VAL A 285 -15.23 14.13 -1.61
CA VAL A 285 -15.25 13.35 -2.85
C VAL A 285 -14.12 13.82 -3.75
N THR A 286 -13.42 12.88 -4.38
CA THR A 286 -12.39 13.18 -5.38
C THR A 286 -12.19 12.01 -6.33
N LYS A 287 -11.63 12.29 -7.50
CA LYS A 287 -11.21 11.30 -8.50
C LYS A 287 -9.68 11.28 -8.57
N ASN A 288 -9.10 10.08 -8.63
CA ASN A 288 -7.66 9.90 -8.79
C ASN A 288 -7.28 9.77 -10.28
N PRO A 289 -6.14 10.33 -10.72
CA PRO A 289 -5.23 11.20 -9.96
C PRO A 289 -5.82 12.60 -9.71
N CYS A 290 -5.67 13.12 -8.50
CA CYS A 290 -6.00 14.51 -8.15
C CYS A 290 -4.72 15.34 -8.06
N ILE A 291 -4.67 16.51 -8.72
CA ILE A 291 -3.45 17.33 -8.82
C ILE A 291 -3.75 18.79 -8.46
N HIS A 292 -4.82 19.34 -9.02
CA HIS A 292 -5.23 20.71 -8.76
C HIS A 292 -5.82 20.83 -7.35
N PRO A 293 -5.59 21.94 -6.61
CA PRO A 293 -6.17 22.13 -5.27
C PRO A 293 -7.71 21.97 -5.23
N GLY A 294 -8.38 22.32 -6.33
CA GLY A 294 -9.83 22.19 -6.50
C GLY A 294 -10.37 20.78 -6.75
N ASP A 295 -9.50 19.79 -7.01
CA ASP A 295 -9.91 18.42 -7.39
C ASP A 295 -10.51 17.60 -6.23
N ILE A 296 -10.33 18.07 -4.99
CA ILE A 296 -10.91 17.46 -3.80
C ILE A 296 -12.05 18.35 -3.31
N ARG A 297 -13.28 17.82 -3.33
CA ARG A 297 -14.51 18.55 -3.04
C ARG A 297 -15.12 18.13 -1.71
N LEU A 298 -15.42 19.09 -0.85
CA LEU A 298 -16.32 18.94 0.29
C LEU A 298 -17.76 19.09 -0.21
N LEU A 299 -18.57 18.06 -0.02
CA LEU A 299 -19.97 17.95 -0.41
C LEU A 299 -20.81 17.50 0.79
N GLU A 300 -22.13 17.48 0.63
CA GLU A 300 -23.07 17.02 1.65
C GLU A 300 -23.79 15.74 1.19
N ALA A 301 -23.58 14.63 1.90
CA ALA A 301 -24.36 13.43 1.70
C ALA A 301 -25.74 13.59 2.34
N VAL A 302 -26.80 13.34 1.57
CA VAL A 302 -28.19 13.45 2.01
C VAL A 302 -28.96 12.17 1.72
N ASP A 303 -29.95 11.86 2.56
CA ASP A 303 -30.85 10.74 2.33
C ASP A 303 -31.93 11.11 1.31
N VAL A 304 -32.10 10.26 0.30
CA VAL A 304 -33.06 10.42 -0.78
C VAL A 304 -33.76 9.07 -1.00
N PRO A 305 -34.96 8.85 -0.45
CA PRO A 305 -35.66 7.57 -0.55
C PRO A 305 -35.87 7.05 -1.98
N ALA A 306 -36.05 7.95 -2.95
CA ALA A 306 -36.20 7.61 -4.36
C ALA A 306 -34.95 6.95 -4.96
N LEU A 307 -33.77 7.20 -4.40
CA LEU A 307 -32.47 6.64 -4.82
C LEU A 307 -32.06 5.40 -4.01
N SER A 308 -32.95 4.89 -3.15
CA SER A 308 -32.67 3.75 -2.27
C SER A 308 -32.20 2.49 -3.02
N HIS A 309 -32.61 2.30 -4.27
CA HIS A 309 -32.22 1.16 -5.11
C HIS A 309 -30.74 1.18 -5.53
N ILE A 310 -30.06 2.32 -5.45
CA ILE A 310 -28.64 2.47 -5.82
C ILE A 310 -27.76 2.22 -4.60
N ARG A 311 -26.77 1.33 -4.74
CA ARG A 311 -25.86 0.90 -3.68
C ARG A 311 -24.41 0.84 -4.19
N ASP A 312 -23.46 1.14 -3.30
CA ASP A 312 -22.01 1.14 -3.59
C ASP A 312 -21.61 2.02 -4.78
N CYS A 313 -22.39 3.09 -4.99
CA CYS A 313 -22.15 4.15 -5.97
C CYS A 313 -22.28 5.50 -5.26
N VAL A 314 -21.62 6.52 -5.79
CA VAL A 314 -21.88 7.92 -5.43
C VAL A 314 -22.77 8.54 -6.50
N VAL A 315 -23.94 9.01 -6.08
CA VAL A 315 -24.93 9.61 -6.99
C VAL A 315 -24.76 11.13 -6.98
N PHE A 316 -24.54 11.69 -8.16
CA PHE A 316 -24.36 13.12 -8.38
C PHE A 316 -25.64 13.79 -8.89
N PRO A 317 -25.87 15.07 -8.53
CA PRO A 317 -27.04 15.81 -8.98
C PRO A 317 -26.95 16.09 -10.47
N GLN A 318 -28.10 16.02 -11.16
CA GLN A 318 -28.23 16.50 -12.54
C GLN A 318 -28.51 18.01 -12.62
N ILE A 319 -28.60 18.70 -11.48
CA ILE A 319 -28.91 20.14 -11.36
C ILE A 319 -27.71 20.88 -10.78
N GLY A 320 -27.28 21.97 -11.42
CA GLY A 320 -26.27 22.84 -10.84
C GLY A 320 -25.56 23.75 -11.83
N LYS A 321 -24.56 24.47 -11.32
CA LYS A 321 -23.76 25.41 -12.13
C LYS A 321 -22.66 24.71 -12.94
N ARG A 322 -22.30 23.50 -12.53
CA ARG A 322 -21.26 22.64 -13.09
C ARG A 322 -21.43 21.22 -12.53
N PRO A 323 -21.20 20.14 -13.29
CA PRO A 323 -21.23 18.78 -12.73
C PRO A 323 -20.09 18.58 -11.73
N HIS A 324 -20.37 18.01 -10.55
CA HIS A 324 -19.33 17.68 -9.58
C HIS A 324 -18.23 16.75 -10.13
N PRO A 325 -18.54 15.70 -10.94
CA PRO A 325 -17.54 14.97 -11.71
C PRO A 325 -16.53 15.88 -12.41
N ASN A 326 -17.03 16.85 -13.18
CA ASN A 326 -16.20 17.76 -13.95
C ASN A 326 -15.39 18.73 -13.06
N GLU A 327 -15.81 18.99 -11.81
CA GLU A 327 -15.03 19.77 -10.84
C GLU A 327 -13.79 19.00 -10.32
N MET A 328 -13.80 17.67 -10.44
CA MET A 328 -12.78 16.77 -9.91
C MET A 328 -11.94 16.20 -11.05
N ALA A 329 -10.83 16.85 -11.40
CA ALA A 329 -9.94 16.39 -12.46
C ALA A 329 -10.61 16.17 -13.85
N GLY A 330 -11.71 16.90 -14.12
CA GLY A 330 -12.40 16.85 -15.41
C GLY A 330 -13.12 15.53 -15.68
N SER A 331 -13.46 14.81 -14.62
CA SER A 331 -14.04 13.46 -14.64
C SER A 331 -15.45 13.43 -15.24
N ASP A 332 -15.84 12.27 -15.72
CA ASP A 332 -17.17 11.96 -16.29
C ASP A 332 -17.83 10.79 -15.53
N LEU A 333 -18.91 10.22 -16.09
CA LEU A 333 -19.64 9.09 -15.52
C LEU A 333 -19.52 7.83 -16.41
N ASP A 334 -18.46 7.70 -17.22
CA ASP A 334 -18.26 6.57 -18.15
C ASP A 334 -17.61 5.32 -17.51
N GLY A 335 -17.43 5.39 -16.19
CA GLY A 335 -16.88 4.36 -15.32
C GLY A 335 -15.75 4.83 -14.41
N ASP A 336 -15.61 6.15 -14.24
CA ASP A 336 -14.71 6.74 -13.27
C ASP A 336 -15.07 6.33 -11.82
N GLU A 337 -14.03 6.06 -11.04
CA GLU A 337 -14.13 5.67 -9.63
C GLU A 337 -13.74 6.87 -8.73
N TYR A 338 -14.60 7.16 -7.76
CA TYR A 338 -14.50 8.28 -6.85
C TYR A 338 -14.21 7.79 -5.43
N SER A 339 -13.23 8.42 -4.79
CA SER A 339 -12.98 8.24 -3.35
C SER A 339 -13.93 9.12 -2.56
N VAL A 340 -14.86 8.51 -1.82
CA VAL A 340 -15.79 9.16 -0.90
C VAL A 340 -15.31 8.92 0.53
N ILE A 341 -15.01 9.99 1.27
CA ILE A 341 -14.40 9.94 2.61
C ILE A 341 -15.22 10.80 3.58
N TRP A 342 -15.68 10.22 4.69
CA TRP A 342 -16.40 10.92 5.76
C TRP A 342 -15.67 10.81 7.10
N TYR A 343 -14.34 10.75 7.04
CA TYR A 343 -13.48 10.75 8.21
C TYR A 343 -13.24 12.18 8.69
N GLU A 344 -13.87 12.56 9.81
CA GLU A 344 -13.84 13.94 10.33
C GLU A 344 -12.44 14.59 10.38
N PRO A 345 -11.37 13.90 10.83
CA PRO A 345 -10.03 14.52 10.84
C PRO A 345 -9.49 14.94 9.46
N LEU A 346 -10.09 14.48 8.36
CA LEU A 346 -9.73 14.90 7.00
C LEU A 346 -10.69 15.93 6.41
N LEU A 347 -11.80 16.27 7.07
CA LEU A 347 -12.78 17.22 6.55
C LEU A 347 -12.25 18.66 6.68
N PHE A 348 -11.94 19.28 5.54
CA PHE A 348 -11.57 20.70 5.47
C PHE A 348 -12.82 21.60 5.45
N LYS A 349 -12.63 22.93 5.56
CA LYS A 349 -13.76 23.85 5.78
C LYS A 349 -14.34 24.46 4.50
N ARG A 350 -13.53 24.58 3.45
CA ARG A 350 -13.92 25.27 2.21
C ARG A 350 -13.28 24.66 0.97
N ASN A 351 -14.07 24.53 -0.08
CA ASN A 351 -13.60 24.18 -1.42
C ASN A 351 -12.72 25.28 -2.03
N ASP A 352 -11.60 24.87 -2.62
CA ASP A 352 -10.86 25.69 -3.58
C ASP A 352 -11.62 25.69 -4.92
N ASP A 353 -11.38 26.69 -5.77
CA ASP A 353 -12.03 26.75 -7.08
C ASP A 353 -11.52 25.59 -7.96
N PRO A 354 -12.41 24.88 -8.68
CA PRO A 354 -12.01 23.83 -9.60
C PRO A 354 -11.29 24.43 -10.81
N MET A 355 -10.38 23.65 -11.41
CA MET A 355 -9.75 24.05 -12.67
C MET A 355 -10.80 24.12 -13.77
N ASP A 356 -10.61 24.98 -14.77
CA ASP A 356 -11.41 24.95 -15.99
C ASP A 356 -10.80 23.96 -16.99
N PHE A 357 -11.59 22.98 -17.41
CA PHE A 357 -11.21 22.02 -18.44
C PHE A 357 -11.77 22.51 -19.76
N TYR A 358 -10.90 23.01 -20.64
CA TYR A 358 -11.27 23.41 -21.99
C TYR A 358 -10.83 22.31 -22.96
N SER A 359 -11.75 21.78 -23.75
CA SER A 359 -11.40 20.85 -24.82
C SER A 359 -10.61 21.61 -25.89
N SER A 360 -9.39 21.17 -26.17
CA SER A 360 -8.68 21.61 -27.37
C SER A 360 -9.35 20.95 -28.58
N GLU A 361 -9.67 21.73 -29.62
CA GLU A 361 -10.19 21.15 -30.86
C GLU A 361 -9.14 20.20 -31.46
N ALA A 362 -9.50 18.94 -31.63
CA ALA A 362 -8.62 17.96 -32.26
C ALA A 362 -8.50 18.30 -33.74
N VAL A 363 -7.27 18.24 -34.27
CA VAL A 363 -7.04 18.47 -35.70
C VAL A 363 -7.56 17.27 -36.49
N GLU A 364 -8.61 17.48 -37.26
CA GLU A 364 -9.14 16.45 -38.16
C GLU A 364 -8.27 16.32 -39.42
N LYS A 365 -8.09 15.08 -39.88
CA LYS A 365 -7.45 14.81 -41.16
C LYS A 365 -8.46 14.92 -42.31
N GLU A 366 -7.96 15.29 -43.50
CA GLU A 366 -8.68 15.10 -44.76
C GLU A 366 -8.72 13.62 -45.15
N GLY A 367 -9.92 13.04 -45.24
CA GLY A 367 -10.13 11.64 -45.59
C GLY A 367 -10.14 10.69 -44.39
N THR A 368 -10.09 9.39 -44.66
CA THR A 368 -10.16 8.33 -43.63
C THR A 368 -8.79 8.02 -43.05
N VAL A 369 -8.75 7.64 -41.77
CA VAL A 369 -7.51 7.25 -41.06
C VAL A 369 -6.92 5.99 -41.68
N GLN A 370 -5.65 6.05 -42.09
CA GLN A 370 -4.88 4.96 -42.68
C GLN A 370 -3.93 4.32 -41.65
N VAL A 371 -3.29 3.21 -42.03
CA VAL A 371 -2.36 2.50 -41.14
C VAL A 371 -1.13 3.33 -40.81
N GLU A 372 -0.64 4.09 -41.78
CA GLU A 372 0.52 4.96 -41.64
C GLU A 372 0.25 6.04 -40.59
N ASP A 373 -0.96 6.62 -40.57
CA ASP A 373 -1.37 7.59 -39.54
C ASP A 373 -1.38 6.98 -38.13
N MET A 374 -1.77 5.71 -38.03
CA MET A 374 -1.77 4.99 -36.75
C MET A 374 -0.35 4.72 -36.27
N VAL A 375 0.56 4.38 -37.18
CA VAL A 375 2.00 4.18 -36.87
C VAL A 375 2.63 5.50 -36.42
N ASP A 376 2.38 6.59 -37.14
CA ASP A 376 2.89 7.92 -36.80
C ASP A 376 2.35 8.40 -35.45
N PHE A 377 1.06 8.19 -35.19
CA PHE A 377 0.48 8.50 -33.90
C PHE A 377 1.07 7.63 -32.79
N MET A 378 1.31 6.33 -33.00
CA MET A 378 1.97 5.48 -32.00
C MET A 378 3.37 5.97 -31.67
N CYS A 379 4.17 6.31 -32.68
CA CYS A 379 5.50 6.90 -32.48
C CYS A 379 5.42 8.20 -31.66
N THR A 380 4.46 9.07 -32.02
CA THR A 380 4.20 10.32 -31.30
C THR A 380 3.75 10.03 -29.86
N TYR A 381 2.92 9.01 -29.66
CA TYR A 381 2.39 8.64 -28.35
C TYR A 381 3.50 8.22 -27.40
N ILE A 382 4.38 7.31 -27.85
CA ILE A 382 5.52 6.80 -27.08
C ILE A 382 6.46 7.93 -26.64
N VAL A 383 6.71 8.92 -27.51
CA VAL A 383 7.60 10.06 -27.20
C VAL A 383 6.98 11.03 -26.19
N ASN A 384 5.65 11.11 -26.15
CA ASN A 384 4.92 12.15 -25.41
C ASN A 384 4.17 11.63 -24.17
N ASP A 385 4.29 10.35 -23.81
CA ASP A 385 3.76 9.82 -22.56
C ASP A 385 4.57 10.30 -21.34
N ILE A 386 4.33 11.55 -20.93
CA ILE A 386 5.07 12.26 -19.88
C ILE A 386 4.23 12.59 -18.64
N VAL A 387 3.03 12.00 -18.52
CA VAL A 387 2.11 12.24 -17.38
C VAL A 387 2.80 11.98 -16.04
N GLY A 388 3.53 10.86 -15.93
CA GLY A 388 4.27 10.51 -14.71
C GLY A 388 5.39 11.51 -14.36
N LEU A 389 6.06 12.07 -15.38
CA LEU A 389 7.09 13.10 -15.19
C LEU A 389 6.48 14.41 -14.69
N MET A 390 5.35 14.83 -15.26
CA MET A 390 4.64 16.04 -14.83
C MET A 390 4.10 15.91 -13.41
N GLY A 391 3.47 14.77 -13.07
CA GLY A 391 3.00 14.51 -11.71
C GLY A 391 4.16 14.53 -10.68
N SER A 392 5.32 13.98 -11.04
CA SER A 392 6.52 14.02 -10.20
C SER A 392 7.05 15.44 -10.02
N ALA A 393 7.10 16.23 -11.09
CA ALA A 393 7.51 17.63 -11.03
C ALA A 393 6.54 18.47 -10.17
N HIS A 394 5.22 18.23 -10.31
CA HIS A 394 4.20 18.89 -9.51
C HIS A 394 4.38 18.60 -8.01
N LEU A 395 4.58 17.33 -7.62
CA LEU A 395 4.83 16.96 -6.22
C LEU A 395 6.06 17.68 -5.64
N ALA A 396 7.17 17.71 -6.39
CA ALA A 396 8.38 18.39 -5.95
C ALA A 396 8.18 19.90 -5.79
N TRP A 397 7.51 20.56 -6.75
CA TRP A 397 7.21 21.99 -6.64
C TRP A 397 6.21 22.32 -5.53
N ALA A 398 5.19 21.49 -5.36
CA ALA A 398 4.18 21.65 -4.31
C ALA A 398 4.80 21.48 -2.91
N ASP A 399 5.86 20.69 -2.78
CA ASP A 399 6.62 20.59 -1.55
C ASP A 399 7.55 21.80 -1.34
N LEU A 400 8.31 22.16 -2.39
CA LEU A 400 9.36 23.18 -2.34
C LEU A 400 8.84 24.61 -2.16
N LEU A 401 7.72 24.97 -2.78
CA LEU A 401 7.21 26.35 -2.80
C LEU A 401 6.31 26.64 -1.62
N THR A 402 6.47 27.80 -0.97
CA THR A 402 5.67 28.19 0.21
C THR A 402 4.15 28.16 -0.02
N LYS A 403 3.69 28.60 -1.21
CA LYS A 403 2.26 28.54 -1.60
C LYS A 403 1.80 27.13 -2.00
N GLY A 404 2.72 26.17 -2.09
CA GLY A 404 2.45 24.77 -2.35
C GLY A 404 1.66 24.52 -3.63
N VAL A 405 0.63 23.67 -3.55
CA VAL A 405 -0.30 23.37 -4.67
C VAL A 405 -1.02 24.60 -5.22
N LYS A 406 -1.12 25.69 -4.44
CA LYS A 406 -1.71 26.98 -4.87
C LYS A 406 -0.70 27.92 -5.54
N SER A 407 0.55 27.48 -5.73
CA SER A 407 1.56 28.26 -6.45
C SER A 407 1.26 28.28 -7.95
N GLN A 408 1.57 29.39 -8.62
CA GLN A 408 1.35 29.51 -10.07
C GLN A 408 2.03 28.39 -10.87
N ARG A 409 3.21 27.95 -10.42
CA ARG A 409 3.93 26.82 -11.03
C ARG A 409 3.13 25.52 -10.95
N CYS A 410 2.56 25.21 -9.78
CA CYS A 410 1.76 24.01 -9.60
C CYS A 410 0.45 24.08 -10.40
N LEU A 411 -0.20 25.25 -10.47
CA LEU A 411 -1.41 25.45 -11.27
C LEU A 411 -1.15 25.23 -12.78
N VAL A 412 -0.02 25.75 -13.30
CA VAL A 412 0.39 25.51 -14.69
C VAL A 412 0.66 24.03 -14.95
N LEU A 413 1.36 23.36 -14.03
CA LEU A 413 1.63 21.93 -14.14
C LEU A 413 0.35 21.09 -14.07
N ALA A 414 -0.60 21.45 -13.19
CA ALA A 414 -1.89 20.78 -13.11
C ALA A 414 -2.68 20.87 -14.42
N LYS A 415 -2.67 22.06 -15.06
CA LYS A 415 -3.27 22.25 -16.40
C LYS A 415 -2.61 21.35 -17.45
N LYS A 416 -1.27 21.36 -17.53
CA LYS A 416 -0.54 20.51 -18.48
C LYS A 416 -0.75 19.02 -18.22
N CYS A 417 -0.82 18.58 -16.95
CA CYS A 417 -1.14 17.20 -16.60
C CYS A 417 -2.50 16.79 -17.18
N SER A 418 -3.52 17.64 -17.06
CA SER A 418 -4.84 17.37 -17.63
C SER A 418 -4.79 17.25 -19.15
N GLU A 419 -4.08 18.15 -19.83
CA GLU A 419 -3.89 18.08 -21.28
C GLU A 419 -3.19 16.78 -21.71
N CYS A 420 -2.18 16.32 -20.95
CA CYS A 420 -1.48 15.07 -21.21
C CYS A 420 -2.34 13.81 -20.96
N VAL A 421 -3.26 13.83 -20.00
CA VAL A 421 -4.19 12.70 -19.77
C VAL A 421 -5.12 12.52 -20.97
N ASP A 422 -5.54 13.62 -21.60
CA ASP A 422 -6.41 13.59 -22.78
C ASP A 422 -5.66 13.40 -24.09
N PHE A 423 -4.32 13.38 -24.08
CA PHE A 423 -3.49 13.24 -25.28
C PHE A 423 -3.84 12.01 -26.14
N ALA A 424 -4.17 10.88 -25.51
CA ALA A 424 -4.61 9.67 -26.22
C ALA A 424 -5.89 9.88 -27.04
N LYS A 425 -6.72 10.86 -26.66
CA LYS A 425 -8.00 11.19 -27.32
C LYS A 425 -7.88 12.39 -28.26
N THR A 426 -7.05 13.38 -27.91
CA THR A 426 -6.97 14.67 -28.61
C THR A 426 -5.78 14.77 -29.56
N GLY A 427 -4.71 14.00 -29.31
CA GLY A 427 -3.44 14.10 -30.05
C GLY A 427 -2.59 15.34 -29.69
N SER A 428 -3.04 16.21 -28.78
CA SER A 428 -2.30 17.39 -28.34
C SER A 428 -1.35 17.06 -27.18
N SER A 429 -0.04 17.21 -27.39
CA SER A 429 0.96 17.02 -26.35
C SER A 429 1.54 18.35 -25.88
N THR A 430 1.80 18.46 -24.58
CA THR A 430 2.64 19.53 -24.02
C THR A 430 3.94 18.96 -23.49
N ARG A 431 4.98 19.79 -23.40
CA ARG A 431 6.28 19.40 -22.85
C ARG A 431 6.57 20.13 -21.55
N LEU A 432 7.34 19.48 -20.69
CA LEU A 432 7.87 20.09 -19.48
C LEU A 432 9.00 21.06 -19.86
N ALA A 433 8.77 22.35 -19.66
CA ALA A 433 9.76 23.39 -19.95
C ALA A 433 10.94 23.29 -18.97
N GLN A 434 12.10 23.81 -19.36
CA GLN A 434 13.28 23.75 -18.49
C GLN A 434 13.06 24.45 -17.14
N SER A 435 12.30 25.55 -17.12
CA SER A 435 11.95 26.27 -15.89
C SER A 435 10.97 25.50 -15.00
N GLU A 436 10.25 24.52 -15.56
CA GLU A 436 9.28 23.68 -14.84
C GLU A 436 9.92 22.43 -14.25
N LYS A 437 11.19 22.15 -14.56
CA LYS A 437 11.96 21.09 -13.91
C LYS A 437 12.39 21.55 -12.51
N PRO A 438 12.04 20.83 -11.44
CA PRO A 438 12.49 21.16 -10.10
C PRO A 438 14.02 21.16 -10.01
N PRO A 439 14.64 22.17 -9.38
CA PRO A 439 16.10 22.24 -9.20
C PRO A 439 16.62 21.22 -8.18
N ARG A 440 15.76 20.84 -7.22
CA ARG A 440 16.00 19.83 -6.18
C ARG A 440 14.70 19.12 -5.86
N TYR A 441 14.81 17.90 -5.34
CA TYR A 441 13.68 17.01 -5.07
C TYR A 441 13.57 16.67 -3.59
N PRO A 442 12.36 16.51 -3.03
CA PRO A 442 12.20 16.09 -1.65
C PRO A 442 12.67 14.63 -1.45
N ASP A 443 13.14 14.33 -0.25
CA ASP A 443 13.71 13.04 0.16
C ASP A 443 12.78 11.85 -0.07
N PHE A 444 11.46 12.02 0.11
CA PHE A 444 10.48 10.94 -0.14
C PHE A 444 10.39 10.49 -1.61
N MET A 445 10.97 11.24 -2.56
CA MET A 445 11.04 10.85 -3.97
C MET A 445 12.27 9.99 -4.30
N GLU A 446 13.19 9.81 -3.35
CA GLU A 446 14.38 8.96 -3.45
C GLU A 446 15.29 9.26 -4.67
N LYS A 447 15.27 10.48 -5.20
CA LYS A 447 16.09 10.90 -6.35
C LYS A 447 17.56 11.19 -6.05
N HIS A 448 18.03 10.83 -4.87
CA HIS A 448 19.39 11.06 -4.37
C HIS A 448 20.49 10.50 -5.29
N ALA A 449 20.20 9.44 -6.04
CA ALA A 449 21.15 8.85 -6.96
C ALA A 449 21.45 9.72 -8.19
N GLU A 450 20.49 10.55 -8.63
CA GLU A 450 20.52 11.22 -9.94
C GLU A 450 20.35 12.75 -9.85
N LYS A 451 19.87 13.27 -8.72
CA LYS A 451 19.43 14.66 -8.54
C LYS A 451 19.73 15.18 -7.13
N TYR A 452 19.82 16.50 -7.00
CA TYR A 452 19.88 17.17 -5.70
C TYR A 452 18.61 16.87 -4.89
N THR A 453 18.78 16.51 -3.62
CA THR A 453 17.66 16.20 -2.71
C THR A 453 17.71 17.00 -1.42
N TYR A 454 16.55 17.18 -0.76
CA TYR A 454 16.44 17.86 0.54
C TYR A 454 15.41 17.15 1.44
N PRO A 455 15.56 17.22 2.78
CA PRO A 455 14.57 16.67 3.70
C PRO A 455 13.28 17.51 3.68
N SER A 456 12.17 16.97 3.19
CA SER A 456 10.88 17.68 3.16
C SER A 456 10.36 17.90 4.58
N LYS A 457 9.84 19.10 4.86
CA LYS A 457 9.23 19.45 6.15
C LYS A 457 7.72 19.22 6.19
N ARG A 458 7.12 18.74 5.10
CA ARG A 458 5.67 18.50 4.99
C ARG A 458 5.31 17.06 5.35
N ALA A 459 4.02 16.80 5.50
CA ALA A 459 3.44 15.48 5.76
C ALA A 459 4.15 14.32 5.04
N LEU A 460 4.36 14.40 3.72
CA LEU A 460 5.00 13.33 2.95
C LEU A 460 6.44 13.02 3.39
N GLY A 461 7.24 14.04 3.70
CA GLY A 461 8.59 13.88 4.20
C GLY A 461 8.62 13.22 5.58
N LEU A 462 7.71 13.65 6.46
CA LEU A 462 7.55 13.08 7.81
C LEU A 462 7.15 11.60 7.75
N LEU A 463 6.13 11.28 6.96
CA LEU A 463 5.63 9.92 6.74
C LEU A 463 6.69 8.99 6.14
N TYR A 464 7.46 9.49 5.18
CA TYR A 464 8.54 8.74 4.54
C TYR A 464 9.66 8.39 5.52
N ARG A 465 10.15 9.38 6.27
CA ARG A 465 11.24 9.17 7.22
C ARG A 465 10.82 8.22 8.34
N ASN A 466 9.57 8.30 8.82
CA ASN A 466 9.05 7.37 9.82
C ASN A 466 9.25 5.89 9.43
N LEU A 467 9.04 5.56 8.15
CA LEU A 467 9.13 4.18 7.63
C LEU A 467 10.47 3.80 7.01
N LYS A 468 11.30 4.77 6.62
CA LYS A 468 12.55 4.50 5.88
C LYS A 468 13.48 3.56 6.64
N GLY A 469 13.66 3.76 7.94
CA GLY A 469 14.47 2.88 8.79
C GLY A 469 13.85 1.48 8.94
N MET A 470 12.54 1.39 9.05
CA MET A 470 11.80 0.13 9.22
C MET A 470 11.93 -0.79 8.00
N VAL A 471 11.76 -0.23 6.80
CA VAL A 471 11.91 -1.00 5.54
C VAL A 471 13.34 -1.47 5.34
N ALA A 472 14.31 -0.62 5.70
CA ALA A 472 15.72 -0.94 5.55
C ALA A 472 16.16 -2.13 6.40
N ASP A 473 15.67 -2.18 7.64
CA ASP A 473 16.05 -3.18 8.64
C ASP A 473 15.35 -4.52 8.44
N SER A 474 14.31 -4.58 7.61
CA SER A 474 13.56 -5.79 7.29
C SER A 474 14.33 -6.70 6.32
N ALA A 475 15.12 -7.63 6.85
CA ALA A 475 15.60 -8.78 6.09
C ALA A 475 14.57 -9.92 6.10
N GLY A 476 14.74 -10.87 5.17
CA GLY A 476 13.93 -12.08 5.05
C GLY A 476 13.76 -12.83 6.37
N PRO A 477 12.80 -13.77 6.46
CA PRO A 477 12.58 -14.53 7.69
C PRO A 477 13.85 -15.30 8.09
N VAL A 478 14.41 -15.00 9.26
CA VAL A 478 15.59 -15.68 9.83
C VAL A 478 15.14 -16.69 10.89
N GLY A 479 15.60 -17.93 10.77
CA GLY A 479 15.46 -18.96 11.81
C GLY A 479 15.54 -20.38 11.25
N ASP A 480 15.53 -21.37 12.14
CA ASP A 480 15.60 -22.78 11.73
C ASP A 480 14.39 -23.17 10.88
N VAL A 481 14.58 -24.11 9.94
CA VAL A 481 13.58 -24.62 8.98
C VAL A 481 13.08 -26.01 9.43
N ARG A 482 13.36 -26.43 10.67
CA ARG A 482 12.93 -27.73 11.18
C ARG A 482 11.41 -27.93 11.13
N PRO A 483 10.93 -29.14 10.76
CA PRO A 483 9.51 -29.49 10.78
C PRO A 483 8.94 -29.59 12.20
N ASP A 484 7.62 -29.37 12.36
CA ASP A 484 6.91 -29.72 13.61
C ASP A 484 6.83 -31.24 13.76
N ARG A 485 7.43 -31.78 14.82
CA ARG A 485 7.42 -33.22 15.08
C ARG A 485 6.01 -33.79 15.28
N ARG A 486 5.03 -32.98 15.70
CA ARG A 486 3.63 -33.43 15.84
C ARG A 486 2.98 -33.76 14.50
N LEU A 487 3.49 -33.19 13.42
CA LEU A 487 3.01 -33.47 12.06
C LEU A 487 3.75 -34.66 11.42
N LEU A 488 4.70 -35.28 12.14
CA LEU A 488 5.43 -36.48 11.70
C LEU A 488 4.82 -37.73 12.34
N VAL A 489 4.05 -38.49 11.55
CA VAL A 489 3.28 -39.67 11.98
C VAL A 489 4.04 -40.95 11.59
N PRO A 490 4.01 -42.02 12.40
CA PRO A 490 4.58 -43.31 12.03
C PRO A 490 3.93 -43.91 10.77
N GLY A 491 4.72 -44.56 9.92
CA GLY A 491 4.25 -45.20 8.68
C GLY A 491 4.10 -44.24 7.50
N ARG A 492 4.61 -43.00 7.64
CA ARG A 492 4.69 -42.01 6.56
C ARG A 492 5.77 -42.36 5.53
N GLU A 493 6.75 -43.17 5.94
CA GLU A 493 7.90 -43.59 5.14
C GLU A 493 7.46 -44.26 3.82
N GLU A 494 6.30 -44.92 3.82
CA GLU A 494 5.65 -45.51 2.64
C GLU A 494 5.34 -44.48 1.53
N PHE A 495 5.08 -43.22 1.90
CA PHE A 495 4.63 -42.18 0.98
C PHE A 495 5.72 -41.15 0.63
N VAL A 496 6.94 -41.28 1.18
CA VAL A 496 8.01 -40.28 1.02
C VAL A 496 8.46 -40.16 -0.44
N GLU A 497 8.67 -41.27 -1.15
CA GLU A 497 9.12 -41.21 -2.55
C GLU A 497 8.07 -40.54 -3.46
N GLY A 498 6.80 -40.92 -3.32
CA GLY A 498 5.71 -40.25 -4.06
C GLY A 498 5.55 -38.78 -3.66
N ALA A 499 5.80 -38.42 -2.41
CA ALA A 499 5.81 -37.03 -1.97
C ALA A 499 6.94 -36.22 -2.62
N ARG A 500 8.13 -36.81 -2.81
CA ARG A 500 9.25 -36.18 -3.52
C ARG A 500 8.95 -35.96 -5.01
N GLU A 501 8.24 -36.89 -5.64
CA GLU A 501 7.77 -36.73 -7.02
C GLU A 501 6.79 -35.56 -7.16
N ALA A 502 5.74 -35.55 -6.33
CA ALA A 502 4.75 -34.47 -6.32
C ALA A 502 5.37 -33.10 -5.98
N LEU A 503 6.35 -33.05 -5.08
CA LEU A 503 7.07 -31.82 -4.75
C LEU A 503 7.83 -31.27 -5.97
N ARG A 504 8.48 -32.13 -6.79
CA ARG A 504 9.17 -31.70 -8.02
C ARG A 504 8.21 -31.10 -9.03
N GLU A 505 7.02 -31.67 -9.18
CA GLU A 505 5.99 -31.13 -10.07
C GLU A 505 5.46 -29.77 -9.61
N TYR A 506 5.23 -29.64 -8.30
CA TYR A 506 4.85 -28.36 -7.68
C TYR A 506 5.94 -27.30 -7.89
N GLU A 507 7.21 -27.65 -7.60
CA GLU A 507 8.35 -26.75 -7.74
C GLU A 507 8.52 -26.26 -9.19
N LEU A 508 8.39 -27.15 -10.17
CA LEU A 508 8.48 -26.78 -11.59
C LEU A 508 7.39 -25.78 -12.00
N ALA A 509 6.15 -26.04 -11.57
CA ALA A 509 5.03 -25.15 -11.89
C ALA A 509 5.14 -23.81 -11.18
N LEU A 510 5.51 -23.81 -9.90
CA LEU A 510 5.76 -22.59 -9.15
C LEU A 510 6.89 -21.77 -9.79
N ARG A 511 8.01 -22.38 -10.18
CA ARG A 511 9.11 -21.69 -10.88
C ARG A 511 8.66 -21.07 -12.19
N SER A 512 7.78 -21.72 -12.93
CA SER A 512 7.17 -21.16 -14.14
C SER A 512 6.40 -19.88 -13.80
N ILE A 513 5.54 -19.91 -12.79
CA ILE A 513 4.77 -18.72 -12.34
C ILE A 513 5.72 -17.59 -11.89
N LEU A 514 6.69 -17.89 -11.03
CA LEU A 514 7.63 -16.89 -10.51
C LEU A 514 8.42 -16.22 -11.65
N THR A 515 8.89 -17.01 -12.62
CA THR A 515 9.69 -16.52 -13.75
C THR A 515 8.83 -15.70 -14.73
N SER A 516 7.61 -16.15 -15.04
CA SER A 516 6.71 -15.45 -15.98
C SER A 516 6.33 -14.05 -15.50
N TYR A 517 6.16 -13.86 -14.20
CA TYR A 517 5.72 -12.58 -13.61
C TYR A 517 6.85 -11.79 -12.92
N GLY A 518 8.04 -12.39 -12.79
CA GLY A 518 9.19 -11.78 -12.11
C GLY A 518 8.99 -11.61 -10.60
N VAL A 519 8.33 -12.57 -9.96
CA VAL A 519 8.05 -12.59 -8.51
C VAL A 519 9.23 -13.22 -7.77
N GLY A 520 9.65 -12.63 -6.65
CA GLY A 520 10.93 -12.97 -6.00
C GLY A 520 10.92 -14.25 -5.17
N SER A 521 9.75 -14.71 -4.70
CA SER A 521 9.64 -15.84 -3.78
C SER A 521 8.28 -16.52 -3.81
N GLU A 522 8.21 -17.78 -3.37
CA GLU A 522 6.96 -18.50 -3.14
C GLU A 522 6.01 -17.73 -2.23
N ALA A 523 6.54 -17.17 -1.14
CA ALA A 523 5.73 -16.44 -0.16
C ALA A 523 5.04 -15.23 -0.79
N GLU A 524 5.73 -14.48 -1.66
CA GLU A 524 5.15 -13.36 -2.40
C GLU A 524 4.02 -13.79 -3.35
N ALA A 525 4.20 -14.91 -4.04
CA ALA A 525 3.18 -15.43 -4.96
C ALA A 525 1.96 -15.94 -4.18
N LEU A 526 2.17 -16.81 -3.19
CA LEU A 526 1.08 -17.44 -2.44
C LEU A 526 0.31 -16.44 -1.55
N SER A 527 0.99 -15.45 -0.96
CA SER A 527 0.29 -14.42 -0.17
C SER A 527 -0.38 -13.33 -1.01
N GLY A 528 -0.05 -13.22 -2.30
CA GLY A 528 -0.41 -12.06 -3.15
C GLY A 528 0.46 -10.81 -2.89
N ALA A 529 1.39 -10.86 -1.93
CA ALA A 529 2.20 -9.74 -1.50
C ALA A 529 3.45 -9.46 -2.38
N VAL A 530 3.34 -9.62 -3.71
CA VAL A 530 4.37 -9.39 -4.77
C VAL A 530 5.23 -8.10 -4.68
N LEU A 531 6.36 -8.12 -3.98
CA LEU A 531 7.18 -6.94 -3.69
C LEU A 531 7.79 -6.30 -4.96
N SER A 532 8.11 -7.11 -5.96
CA SER A 532 8.59 -6.68 -7.27
C SER A 532 8.03 -7.54 -8.38
N MET A 533 7.87 -6.94 -9.56
CA MET A 533 7.54 -7.63 -10.81
C MET A 533 8.53 -7.16 -11.87
N ASP A 534 8.70 -7.98 -12.91
CA ASP A 534 9.57 -7.62 -14.03
C ASP A 534 9.16 -6.27 -14.65
N LYS A 535 10.15 -5.48 -15.05
CA LYS A 535 9.91 -4.16 -15.67
C LYS A 535 9.05 -4.27 -16.93
N HIS A 536 9.23 -5.33 -17.73
CA HIS A 536 8.47 -5.54 -18.95
C HIS A 536 6.99 -5.83 -18.66
N VAL A 537 6.71 -6.59 -17.60
CA VAL A 537 5.34 -6.88 -17.15
C VAL A 537 4.67 -5.59 -16.65
N LYS A 538 5.36 -4.81 -15.81
CA LYS A 538 4.85 -3.51 -15.32
C LYS A 538 4.59 -2.47 -16.39
N THR A 539 5.32 -2.53 -17.51
CA THR A 539 5.19 -1.56 -18.60
C THR A 539 4.05 -1.92 -19.56
N LYS A 540 3.72 -3.22 -19.68
CA LYS A 540 2.71 -3.72 -20.61
C LYS A 540 1.32 -3.93 -19.99
N HIS A 541 1.23 -4.12 -18.68
CA HIS A 541 -0.01 -4.48 -18.00
C HIS A 541 -0.23 -3.64 -16.73
N ASP A 542 -1.50 -3.40 -16.37
CA ASP A 542 -1.83 -2.82 -15.07
C ASP A 542 -1.36 -3.80 -13.97
N PRO A 543 -0.53 -3.35 -13.01
CA PRO A 543 -0.09 -4.17 -11.88
C PRO A 543 -1.24 -4.87 -11.13
N THR A 544 -2.43 -4.27 -11.11
CA THR A 544 -3.63 -4.82 -10.47
C THR A 544 -4.16 -6.03 -11.22
N ASP A 545 -4.24 -5.94 -12.56
CA ASP A 545 -4.70 -7.04 -13.40
C ASP A 545 -3.72 -8.21 -13.34
N VAL A 546 -2.42 -7.91 -13.32
CA VAL A 546 -1.37 -8.93 -13.16
C VAL A 546 -1.48 -9.62 -11.79
N ALA A 547 -1.77 -8.87 -10.73
CA ALA A 547 -1.99 -9.46 -9.41
C ALA A 547 -3.18 -10.43 -9.39
N LEU A 548 -4.32 -10.05 -10.01
CA LEU A 548 -5.49 -10.92 -10.13
C LEU A 548 -5.20 -12.21 -10.91
N VAL A 549 -4.49 -12.09 -12.04
CA VAL A 549 -4.08 -13.26 -12.83
C VAL A 549 -3.15 -14.16 -12.01
N LEU A 550 -2.18 -13.58 -11.31
CA LEU A 550 -1.25 -14.33 -10.46
C LEU A 550 -2.00 -15.07 -9.34
N GLU A 551 -2.95 -14.42 -8.68
CA GLU A 551 -3.79 -15.04 -7.65
C GLU A 551 -4.56 -16.25 -8.21
N SER A 552 -5.16 -16.12 -9.40
CA SER A 552 -5.83 -17.24 -10.07
C SER A 552 -4.87 -18.38 -10.43
N GLN A 553 -3.68 -18.09 -10.94
CA GLN A 553 -2.67 -19.11 -11.26
C GLN A 553 -2.18 -19.85 -10.01
N VAL A 554 -1.98 -19.12 -8.92
CA VAL A 554 -1.63 -19.69 -7.61
C VAL A 554 -2.75 -20.57 -7.07
N GLN A 555 -4.00 -20.14 -7.17
CA GLN A 555 -5.15 -20.93 -6.73
C GLN A 555 -5.20 -22.26 -7.50
N HIS A 556 -5.06 -22.22 -8.84
CA HIS A 556 -5.03 -23.43 -9.66
C HIS A 556 -3.83 -24.33 -9.36
N LEU A 557 -2.66 -23.76 -9.05
CA LEU A 557 -1.50 -24.54 -8.59
C LEU A 557 -1.86 -25.35 -7.33
N MET A 558 -2.43 -24.69 -6.33
CA MET A 558 -2.81 -25.33 -5.05
C MET A 558 -3.91 -26.38 -5.24
N GLU A 559 -4.91 -26.11 -6.07
CA GLU A 559 -5.99 -27.04 -6.41
C GLU A 559 -5.46 -28.29 -7.13
N ARG A 560 -4.56 -28.10 -8.11
CA ARG A 560 -3.94 -29.21 -8.84
C ARG A 560 -3.04 -30.06 -7.93
N THR A 561 -2.24 -29.42 -7.08
CA THR A 561 -1.41 -30.12 -6.10
C THR A 561 -2.26 -30.89 -5.10
N ARG A 562 -3.40 -30.35 -4.68
CA ARG A 562 -4.37 -31.10 -3.87
C ARG A 562 -4.98 -32.28 -4.63
N ALA A 563 -5.26 -32.17 -5.93
CA ALA A 563 -5.76 -33.29 -6.73
C ALA A 563 -4.76 -34.47 -6.75
N VAL A 564 -3.46 -34.19 -6.97
CA VAL A 564 -2.39 -35.20 -6.91
C VAL A 564 -2.31 -35.86 -5.53
N PHE A 565 -2.56 -35.11 -4.45
CA PHE A 565 -2.65 -35.70 -3.12
C PHE A 565 -3.82 -36.69 -2.99
N MET A 566 -4.96 -36.43 -3.62
CA MET A 566 -6.14 -37.29 -3.54
C MET A 566 -5.98 -38.60 -4.31
N GLU A 567 -5.07 -38.66 -5.28
CA GLU A 567 -4.79 -39.87 -6.05
C GLU A 567 -4.31 -41.02 -5.15
N GLY A 568 -4.91 -42.20 -5.31
CA GLY A 568 -4.57 -43.40 -4.56
C GLY A 568 -5.16 -43.50 -3.15
N LEU A 569 -6.03 -42.58 -2.72
CA LEU A 569 -6.72 -42.65 -1.41
C LEU A 569 -8.06 -43.41 -1.43
N GLY A 570 -8.44 -44.04 -2.56
CA GLY A 570 -9.64 -44.87 -2.72
C GLY A 570 -10.96 -44.07 -2.86
N GLU A 571 -12.05 -44.74 -3.27
CA GLU A 571 -13.41 -44.15 -3.29
C GLU A 571 -13.95 -43.94 -1.85
N ASP A 572 -13.61 -44.85 -0.93
CA ASP A 572 -13.78 -44.69 0.51
C ASP A 572 -12.56 -43.96 1.08
N PHE A 573 -12.67 -42.67 1.36
CA PHE A 573 -11.56 -41.83 1.82
C PHE A 573 -10.87 -42.41 3.08
N ASP A 574 -9.71 -43.07 2.91
CA ASP A 574 -8.94 -43.61 4.04
C ASP A 574 -8.19 -42.49 4.78
N PHE A 575 -8.80 -42.01 5.87
CA PHE A 575 -8.21 -41.00 6.74
C PHE A 575 -6.86 -41.40 7.36
N ARG A 576 -6.59 -42.69 7.58
CA ARG A 576 -5.31 -43.13 8.15
C ARG A 576 -4.19 -43.06 7.10
N ALA A 577 -4.45 -43.55 5.88
CA ALA A 577 -3.52 -43.37 4.77
C ALA A 577 -3.30 -41.89 4.45
N ALA A 578 -4.37 -41.08 4.39
CA ALA A 578 -4.29 -39.64 4.14
C ALA A 578 -3.40 -38.90 5.16
N LYS A 579 -3.50 -39.24 6.46
CA LYS A 579 -2.65 -38.64 7.51
C LYS A 579 -1.17 -38.99 7.32
N ARG A 580 -0.86 -40.26 7.01
CA ARG A 580 0.52 -40.72 6.75
C ARG A 580 1.09 -40.07 5.48
N LYS A 581 0.30 -39.98 4.42
CA LYS A 581 0.65 -39.29 3.16
C LYS A 581 0.90 -37.79 3.39
N ALA A 582 0.02 -37.10 4.12
CA ALA A 582 0.18 -35.67 4.42
C ALA A 582 1.41 -35.41 5.31
N SER A 583 1.69 -36.33 6.24
CA SER A 583 2.89 -36.29 7.06
C SER A 583 4.18 -36.42 6.24
N ALA A 584 4.19 -37.32 5.23
CA ALA A 584 5.30 -37.43 4.29
C ALA A 584 5.48 -36.16 3.44
N TRP A 585 4.38 -35.58 2.93
CA TRP A 585 4.39 -34.30 2.21
C TRP A 585 4.96 -33.16 3.05
N TYR A 586 4.57 -33.13 4.33
CA TYR A 586 5.14 -32.20 5.29
C TYR A 586 6.63 -32.42 5.45
N GLU A 587 7.10 -33.63 5.73
CA GLU A 587 8.53 -33.95 5.89
C GLU A 587 9.39 -33.51 4.70
N VAL A 588 9.03 -33.93 3.47
CA VAL A 588 9.82 -33.62 2.26
C VAL A 588 9.90 -32.13 1.96
N SER A 589 8.91 -31.35 2.38
CA SER A 589 8.90 -29.88 2.23
C SER A 589 10.01 -29.19 3.03
N TYR A 590 10.63 -29.89 4.00
CA TYR A 590 11.72 -29.39 4.83
C TYR A 590 13.01 -30.24 4.76
N GLU A 591 13.06 -31.31 3.94
CA GLU A 591 14.22 -32.21 3.80
C GLU A 591 15.43 -31.57 3.06
N GLY A 592 15.23 -30.47 2.34
CA GLY A 592 16.30 -29.75 1.61
C GLY A 592 16.45 -28.32 2.11
N GLN A 593 17.66 -27.92 2.50
CA GLN A 593 18.01 -26.54 2.92
C GLN A 593 17.84 -25.48 1.80
N THR A 594 17.31 -25.84 0.63
CA THR A 594 16.99 -24.91 -0.46
C THR A 594 15.56 -24.42 -0.31
N GLY A 595 15.39 -23.39 0.52
CA GLY A 595 14.12 -22.72 0.75
C GLY A 595 13.46 -22.26 -0.54
N GLY A 596 12.18 -22.60 -0.71
CA GLY A 596 11.37 -22.09 -1.81
C GLY A 596 10.06 -22.82 -2.12
N CYS A 597 9.76 -23.96 -1.48
CA CYS A 597 8.54 -24.74 -1.77
C CYS A 597 7.84 -25.29 -0.51
N SER A 598 7.92 -24.58 0.62
CA SER A 598 7.28 -25.04 1.86
C SER A 598 5.75 -25.00 1.78
N GLY A 599 5.18 -24.24 0.83
CA GLY A 599 3.74 -24.19 0.57
C GLY A 599 3.14 -25.49 0.05
N PHE A 600 3.96 -26.41 -0.49
CA PHE A 600 3.54 -27.70 -1.03
C PHE A 600 2.70 -28.52 -0.04
N ALA A 601 3.21 -28.74 1.18
CA ALA A 601 2.50 -29.50 2.21
C ALA A 601 1.17 -28.84 2.62
N TRP A 602 1.08 -27.52 2.48
CA TRP A 602 -0.07 -26.73 2.92
C TRP A 602 -1.23 -26.74 1.91
N ALA A 603 -1.08 -27.35 0.73
CA ALA A 603 -2.21 -27.67 -0.17
C ALA A 603 -3.25 -28.61 0.48
N VAL A 604 -2.85 -29.31 1.55
CA VAL A 604 -3.68 -30.26 2.31
C VAL A 604 -3.81 -29.86 3.78
N ALA A 605 -3.93 -28.56 4.03
CA ALA A 605 -4.03 -27.94 5.35
C ALA A 605 -5.07 -28.58 6.28
N ASP A 606 -6.21 -28.98 5.73
CA ASP A 606 -7.30 -29.62 6.44
C ASP A 606 -6.93 -31.01 6.98
N VAL A 607 -6.11 -31.77 6.25
CA VAL A 607 -5.59 -33.06 6.69
C VAL A 607 -4.52 -32.87 7.77
N LEU A 608 -3.58 -31.93 7.55
CA LEU A 608 -2.55 -31.58 8.54
C LEU A 608 -3.16 -31.04 9.85
N LEU A 609 -4.23 -30.26 9.76
CA LEU A 609 -4.99 -29.79 10.92
C LEU A 609 -5.55 -30.96 11.74
N ARG A 610 -6.01 -32.03 11.08
CA ARG A 610 -6.49 -33.25 11.77
C ARG A 610 -5.35 -34.02 12.42
N VAL A 611 -4.20 -34.16 11.76
CA VAL A 611 -2.99 -34.73 12.36
C VAL A 611 -2.63 -33.97 13.64
N LEU A 612 -2.67 -32.64 13.59
CA LEU A 612 -2.35 -31.79 14.73
C LEU A 612 -3.34 -31.96 15.90
N ARG A 613 -4.65 -32.13 15.60
CA ARG A 613 -5.68 -32.37 16.63
C ARG A 613 -5.56 -33.72 17.31
N ASP A 614 -5.05 -34.73 16.60
CA ASP A 614 -4.81 -36.07 17.16
C ASP A 614 -3.49 -36.16 17.93
N ALA A 615 -2.55 -35.25 17.68
CA ALA A 615 -1.27 -35.24 18.37
C ALA A 615 -1.44 -34.82 19.84
N PRO A 616 -0.71 -35.46 20.78
CA PRO A 616 -0.72 -35.02 22.17
C PRO A 616 -0.23 -33.57 22.24
N ALA A 617 -0.96 -32.75 23.00
CA ALA A 617 -0.62 -31.34 23.13
C ALA A 617 0.74 -31.20 23.85
N LEU A 618 1.67 -30.47 23.24
CA LEU A 618 3.01 -30.21 23.80
C LEU A 618 2.88 -29.30 25.02
N TRP A 619 2.71 -29.87 26.21
CA TRP A 619 2.71 -29.11 27.47
C TRP A 619 3.81 -29.52 28.46
N ALA A 620 4.79 -30.36 28.06
CA ALA A 620 5.70 -30.96 29.04
C ALA A 620 7.19 -30.56 28.96
N ASP A 621 7.75 -30.18 27.82
CA ASP A 621 9.20 -29.90 27.73
C ASP A 621 9.49 -28.60 26.98
N GLY A 622 9.59 -27.51 27.73
CA GLY A 622 9.95 -26.16 27.27
C GLY A 622 11.38 -26.00 26.73
N ARG A 623 11.87 -26.95 25.93
CA ARG A 623 13.23 -26.98 25.36
C ARG A 623 13.29 -27.25 23.85
N HIS A 624 12.21 -26.98 23.11
CA HIS A 624 12.16 -27.19 21.66
C HIS A 624 11.97 -25.88 20.89
N GLY A 625 12.74 -24.85 21.25
CA GLY A 625 12.77 -23.60 20.48
C GLY A 625 13.36 -23.84 19.09
N ARG A 626 12.74 -23.31 18.03
CA ARG A 626 13.26 -23.37 16.64
C ARG A 626 14.27 -22.23 16.36
N GLY A 627 14.92 -21.73 17.41
CA GLY A 627 15.82 -20.59 17.33
C GLY A 627 15.13 -19.33 16.79
N THR A 628 13.85 -19.13 17.08
CA THR A 628 13.14 -17.90 16.74
C THR A 628 13.58 -16.76 17.67
N VAL A 629 13.29 -15.50 17.31
CA VAL A 629 13.55 -14.39 18.23
C VAL A 629 12.73 -14.51 19.51
N ARG A 630 11.53 -15.10 19.44
CA ARG A 630 10.72 -15.41 20.63
C ARG A 630 11.44 -16.40 21.55
N ASP A 631 12.03 -17.46 21.00
CA ASP A 631 12.77 -18.46 21.79
C ASP A 631 13.96 -17.82 22.51
N ARG A 632 14.75 -17.01 21.80
CA ARG A 632 15.91 -16.30 22.39
C ARG A 632 15.51 -15.28 23.45
N LEU A 633 14.44 -14.52 23.21
CA LEU A 633 13.89 -13.60 24.22
C LEU A 633 13.39 -14.35 25.44
N ALA A 634 12.75 -15.50 25.24
CA ALA A 634 12.26 -16.34 26.31
C ALA A 634 13.42 -16.85 27.19
N GLU A 635 14.52 -17.31 26.60
CA GLU A 635 15.72 -17.75 27.33
C GLU A 635 16.29 -16.66 28.24
N ARG A 636 16.33 -15.41 27.78
CA ARG A 636 16.83 -14.28 28.61
C ARG A 636 15.86 -13.83 29.70
N LEU A 637 14.58 -14.18 29.57
CA LEU A 637 13.53 -13.82 30.52
C LEU A 637 13.31 -14.86 31.60
N LEU A 638 13.53 -16.15 31.28
CA LEU A 638 13.35 -17.24 32.22
C LEU A 638 14.28 -17.08 33.44
N PRO A 639 13.81 -17.42 34.66
CA PRO A 639 14.62 -17.35 35.86
C PRO A 639 15.86 -18.23 35.75
N ARG A 640 17.02 -17.66 36.13
CA ARG A 640 18.30 -18.38 36.21
C ARG A 640 18.36 -19.26 37.46
N ASP A 641 19.34 -20.15 37.52
CA ASP A 641 19.51 -21.09 38.64
C ASP A 641 19.63 -20.39 40.01
N ASP A 642 20.26 -19.21 40.05
CA ASP A 642 20.41 -18.35 41.22
C ASP A 642 19.11 -17.62 41.62
N GLN A 643 18.08 -17.62 40.76
CA GLN A 643 16.79 -16.95 40.99
C GLN A 643 15.67 -17.92 41.39
N LYS A 644 15.96 -19.23 41.50
CA LYS A 644 14.97 -20.28 41.82
C LYS A 644 14.25 -20.12 43.16
N ALA A 645 14.82 -19.35 44.10
CA ALA A 645 14.23 -19.08 45.40
C ALA A 645 13.14 -17.98 45.37
N ALA A 646 13.09 -17.17 44.31
CA ALA A 646 12.08 -16.12 44.13
C ALA A 646 10.82 -16.66 43.42
N PRO A 647 9.63 -16.09 43.67
CA PRO A 647 8.45 -16.39 42.87
C PRO A 647 8.73 -16.17 41.38
N PHE A 648 8.29 -17.10 40.52
CA PHE A 648 8.58 -17.08 39.09
C PHE A 648 8.20 -15.74 38.45
N GLU A 649 7.03 -15.19 38.81
CA GLU A 649 6.53 -13.93 38.28
C GLU A 649 7.43 -12.74 38.65
N MET A 650 7.97 -12.73 39.87
CA MET A 650 8.90 -11.68 40.33
C MET A 650 10.24 -11.77 39.62
N ALA A 651 10.78 -12.98 39.45
CA ALA A 651 12.02 -13.20 38.69
C ALA A 651 11.85 -12.80 37.22
N LEU A 652 10.73 -13.19 36.60
CA LEU A 652 10.39 -12.84 35.22
C LEU A 652 10.28 -11.32 35.02
N LEU A 653 9.57 -10.62 35.93
CA LEU A 653 9.38 -9.16 35.86
C LEU A 653 10.71 -8.41 36.08
N ASN A 654 11.55 -8.88 37.01
CA ASN A 654 12.89 -8.32 37.22
C ASN A 654 13.78 -8.49 35.98
N ASN A 655 13.80 -9.68 35.37
CA ASN A 655 14.57 -9.93 34.15
C ASN A 655 14.08 -9.05 32.99
N ALA A 656 12.76 -8.87 32.85
CA ALA A 656 12.18 -7.96 31.87
C ALA A 656 12.56 -6.49 32.11
N LEU A 657 12.54 -6.01 33.37
CA LEU A 657 12.97 -4.65 33.72
C LEU A 657 14.45 -4.41 33.40
N VAL A 658 15.32 -5.38 33.65
CA VAL A 658 16.75 -5.28 33.30
C VAL A 658 16.92 -5.09 31.80
N LEU A 659 16.21 -5.89 31.00
CA LEU A 659 16.25 -5.79 29.54
C LEU A 659 15.70 -4.46 29.03
N LEU A 660 14.62 -3.93 29.61
CA LEU A 660 14.07 -2.62 29.26
C LEU A 660 15.01 -1.47 29.63
N ARG A 661 15.71 -1.54 30.76
CA ARG A 661 16.72 -0.55 31.15
C ARG A 661 17.92 -0.57 30.20
N GLN A 662 18.39 -1.76 29.82
CA GLN A 662 19.43 -1.93 28.81
C GLN A 662 19.00 -1.34 27.46
N TRP A 663 17.75 -1.59 27.06
CA TRP A 663 17.14 -1.03 25.86
C TRP A 663 17.09 0.51 25.89
N LEU A 664 16.58 1.12 26.96
CA LEU A 664 16.53 2.58 27.10
C LEU A 664 17.93 3.20 27.08
N LYS A 665 18.89 2.60 27.81
CA LYS A 665 20.28 3.07 27.84
C LYS A 665 20.97 2.92 26.48
N GLY A 666 20.76 1.82 25.78
CA GLY A 666 21.26 1.62 24.41
C GLY A 666 20.71 2.65 23.42
N ASN A 667 19.55 3.23 23.71
CA ASN A 667 18.85 4.21 22.88
C ASN A 667 18.86 5.63 23.43
N GLU A 668 19.71 5.91 24.43
CA GLU A 668 19.75 7.20 25.12
C GLU A 668 19.95 8.36 24.15
N LYS A 669 20.86 8.23 23.17
CA LYS A 669 21.11 9.25 22.14
C LYS A 669 19.91 9.54 21.24
N THR A 670 19.07 8.53 21.00
CA THR A 670 17.82 8.68 20.22
C THR A 670 16.76 9.41 21.05
N LEU A 671 16.72 9.12 22.35
CA LEU A 671 15.73 9.63 23.30
C LEU A 671 16.05 11.04 23.83
N THR A 672 17.33 11.47 23.81
CA THR A 672 17.81 12.79 24.28
C THR A 672 17.93 13.83 23.18
N ARG A 673 17.74 13.43 21.92
CA ARG A 673 17.98 14.23 20.71
C ARG A 673 17.09 15.46 20.50
N MET A 674 16.05 15.65 21.32
CA MET A 674 14.97 16.61 21.05
C MET A 674 14.96 17.87 21.92
N ASP A 675 15.82 17.99 22.95
CA ASP A 675 15.93 19.22 23.75
C ASP A 675 17.21 19.24 24.62
N SER A 676 17.85 20.41 24.74
CA SER A 676 19.02 20.67 25.58
C SER A 676 18.66 21.20 26.99
N SER A 677 17.39 21.50 27.25
CA SER A 677 16.94 22.17 28.49
C SER A 677 16.69 21.25 29.69
N THR A 678 16.42 19.95 29.49
CA THR A 678 16.21 18.97 30.57
C THR A 678 17.43 18.06 30.76
N PRO A 679 17.93 17.84 31.99
CA PRO A 679 19.03 16.90 32.24
C PRO A 679 18.72 15.49 31.68
N SER A 680 19.73 14.80 31.13
CA SER A 680 19.57 13.45 30.54
C SER A 680 19.03 12.44 31.55
N ASP A 681 19.46 12.56 32.82
CA ASP A 681 19.16 11.60 33.88
C ASP A 681 17.69 11.66 34.33
N GLU A 682 17.10 12.86 34.41
CA GLU A 682 15.68 13.04 34.75
C GLU A 682 14.76 12.48 33.64
N ARG A 683 15.15 12.67 32.37
CA ARG A 683 14.40 12.14 31.22
C ARG A 683 14.46 10.60 31.16
N LEU A 684 15.62 10.03 31.40
CA LEU A 684 15.78 8.57 31.42
C LEU A 684 15.00 7.96 32.59
N ALA A 685 14.93 8.64 33.73
CA ALA A 685 14.09 8.23 34.86
C ALA A 685 12.60 8.23 34.49
N ASP A 686 12.12 9.25 33.77
CA ASP A 686 10.74 9.34 33.28
C ASP A 686 10.39 8.23 32.27
N TYR A 687 11.27 7.96 31.31
CA TYR A 687 11.08 6.85 30.37
C TYR A 687 11.11 5.50 31.07
N THR A 688 11.98 5.33 32.07
CA THR A 688 12.04 4.11 32.89
C THR A 688 10.76 3.91 33.69
N ARG A 689 10.17 4.98 34.22
CA ARG A 689 8.86 4.94 34.90
C ARG A 689 7.75 4.48 33.95
N LEU A 690 7.65 5.09 32.77
CA LEU A 690 6.64 4.72 31.76
C LEU A 690 6.79 3.27 31.28
N ALA A 691 8.03 2.82 31.07
CA ALA A 691 8.33 1.44 30.70
C ALA A 691 7.91 0.46 31.81
N LYS A 692 8.18 0.79 33.08
CA LYS A 692 7.76 -0.02 34.23
C LYS A 692 6.23 -0.12 34.35
N GLU A 693 5.53 1.01 34.26
CA GLU A 693 4.06 1.03 34.31
C GLU A 693 3.42 0.24 33.16
N SER A 694 4.04 0.27 31.98
CA SER A 694 3.59 -0.51 30.82
C SER A 694 3.87 -2.00 30.99
N LEU A 695 4.99 -2.37 31.61
CA LEU A 695 5.33 -3.76 31.92
C LEU A 695 4.36 -4.37 32.94
N GLU A 696 4.03 -3.64 34.00
CA GLU A 696 3.08 -4.08 35.03
C GLU A 696 1.67 -4.28 34.43
N ARG A 697 1.22 -3.34 33.59
CA ARG A 697 -0.06 -3.47 32.86
C ARG A 697 -0.05 -4.65 31.89
N ALA A 698 1.06 -4.87 31.17
CA ALA A 698 1.22 -6.01 30.28
C ALA A 698 1.16 -7.35 31.04
N MET A 699 1.83 -7.46 32.19
CA MET A 699 1.78 -8.66 33.03
C MET A 699 0.34 -8.95 33.49
N ALA A 700 -0.34 -7.95 34.07
CA ALA A 700 -1.70 -8.11 34.58
C ALA A 700 -2.70 -8.49 33.47
N ASP A 701 -2.53 -7.95 32.26
CA ASP A 701 -3.37 -8.25 31.12
C ASP A 701 -3.10 -9.67 30.56
N LEU A 702 -1.84 -10.10 30.51
CA LEU A 702 -1.47 -11.46 30.10
C LEU A 702 -1.99 -12.52 31.07
N GLU A 703 -1.85 -12.28 32.38
CA GLU A 703 -2.41 -13.17 33.41
C GLU A 703 -3.93 -13.28 33.29
N ARG A 704 -4.63 -12.17 33.04
CA ARG A 704 -6.09 -12.15 32.87
C ARG A 704 -6.55 -12.93 31.63
N ARG A 705 -5.83 -12.80 30.51
CA ARG A 705 -6.23 -13.40 29.22
C ARG A 705 -5.84 -14.88 29.09
N TYR A 706 -4.70 -15.26 29.65
CA TYR A 706 -4.09 -16.56 29.38
C TYR A 706 -3.88 -17.42 30.64
N GLY A 707 -4.01 -16.85 31.83
CA GLY A 707 -3.68 -17.52 33.10
C GLY A 707 -2.18 -17.61 33.33
N LYS A 708 -1.77 -17.73 34.61
CA LYS A 708 -0.37 -17.70 35.06
C LYS A 708 0.51 -18.76 34.39
N GLU A 709 -0.01 -19.98 34.23
CA GLU A 709 0.74 -21.08 33.60
C GLU A 709 1.08 -20.79 32.13
N ARG A 710 0.20 -20.15 31.35
CA ARG A 710 0.53 -19.83 29.94
C ARG A 710 1.61 -18.76 29.81
N VAL A 711 1.64 -17.78 30.72
CA VAL A 711 2.70 -16.76 30.74
C VAL A 711 4.07 -17.39 31.02
N ARG A 712 4.10 -18.42 31.87
CA ARG A 712 5.30 -19.23 32.15
C ARG A 712 5.86 -19.93 30.92
N HIS A 713 4.99 -20.37 30.01
CA HIS A 713 5.38 -21.10 28.80
C HIS A 713 5.79 -20.20 27.62
N ARG A 714 5.41 -18.92 27.63
CA ARG A 714 5.78 -17.95 26.57
C ARG A 714 6.22 -16.59 27.16
N PRO A 715 7.31 -16.56 27.93
CA PRO A 715 7.73 -15.35 28.65
C PRO A 715 8.08 -14.19 27.71
N SER A 716 8.53 -14.46 26.47
CA SER A 716 8.81 -13.45 25.44
C SER A 716 7.62 -12.52 25.13
N VAL A 717 6.39 -12.99 25.33
CA VAL A 717 5.16 -12.20 25.10
C VAL A 717 5.06 -11.02 26.06
N LEU A 718 5.68 -11.10 27.25
CA LEU A 718 5.67 -10.03 28.25
C LEU A 718 6.38 -8.76 27.76
N LEU A 719 7.65 -8.86 27.34
CA LEU A 719 8.43 -7.71 26.86
C LEU A 719 7.81 -7.10 25.61
N ILE A 720 7.34 -7.96 24.72
CA ILE A 720 6.64 -7.58 23.51
C ILE A 720 5.36 -6.80 23.84
N SER A 721 4.53 -7.32 24.75
CA SER A 721 3.29 -6.66 25.18
C SER A 721 3.57 -5.35 25.90
N CYS A 722 4.66 -5.28 26.67
CA CYS A 722 5.14 -4.06 27.28
C CYS A 722 5.52 -3.01 26.23
N LEU A 723 6.32 -3.36 25.21
CA LEU A 723 6.72 -2.42 24.15
C LEU A 723 5.50 -1.94 23.34
N LYS A 724 4.52 -2.82 23.09
CA LYS A 724 3.27 -2.45 22.41
C LYS A 724 2.44 -1.49 23.26
N ASP A 725 2.22 -1.82 24.53
CA ASP A 725 1.47 -0.95 25.44
C ASP A 725 2.18 0.39 25.62
N LEU A 726 3.51 0.38 25.73
CA LEU A 726 4.34 1.59 25.79
C LEU A 726 4.13 2.45 24.54
N SER A 727 4.21 1.85 23.34
CA SER A 727 3.94 2.56 22.08
C SER A 727 2.55 3.20 22.08
N ARG A 728 1.52 2.40 22.41
CA ARG A 728 0.11 2.83 22.45
C ARG A 728 -0.12 3.96 23.46
N VAL A 729 0.43 3.86 24.67
CA VAL A 729 0.23 4.81 25.77
C VAL A 729 0.96 6.11 25.48
N CYS A 730 2.20 6.01 25.03
CA CYS A 730 2.98 7.16 24.58
C CYS A 730 2.24 7.96 23.50
N HIS A 731 1.73 7.29 22.47
CA HIS A 731 0.94 7.95 21.42
C HIS A 731 -0.42 8.44 21.92
N LYS A 732 -1.10 7.71 22.80
CA LYS A 732 -2.43 8.11 23.33
C LYS A 732 -2.33 9.32 24.26
N ASP A 733 -1.30 9.39 25.09
CA ASP A 733 -1.10 10.50 26.00
C ASP A 733 -0.50 11.71 25.28
N GLY A 734 0.34 11.50 24.26
CA GLY A 734 0.72 12.54 23.31
C GLY A 734 -0.50 13.22 22.68
N ARG A 735 -1.54 12.45 22.29
CA ARG A 735 -2.82 12.98 21.78
C ARG A 735 -3.58 13.85 22.79
N LYS A 736 -3.47 13.58 24.10
CA LYS A 736 -4.12 14.39 25.16
C LYS A 736 -3.32 15.64 25.48
N ALA A 737 -2.00 15.50 25.59
CA ALA A 737 -1.06 16.58 25.87
C ALA A 737 -1.03 17.64 24.76
N ALA A 738 -1.08 17.24 23.49
CA ALA A 738 -1.11 18.17 22.35
C ALA A 738 -2.34 19.10 22.31
N ARG A 739 -3.42 18.78 23.03
CA ARG A 739 -4.61 19.66 23.17
C ARG A 739 -4.40 20.79 24.18
N SER A 740 -3.33 20.73 24.99
CA SER A 740 -2.91 21.76 25.94
C SER A 740 -1.63 22.43 25.44
N ARG A 741 -1.65 23.76 25.23
CA ARG A 741 -0.49 24.53 24.75
C ARG A 741 0.74 24.41 25.66
N ASP A 742 0.55 24.13 26.95
CA ASP A 742 1.63 24.10 27.95
C ASP A 742 2.42 22.77 28.01
N SER A 743 2.10 21.77 27.17
CA SER A 743 2.74 20.43 27.27
C SER A 743 3.23 19.83 25.94
N LEU A 744 3.40 20.65 24.89
CA LEU A 744 3.87 20.20 23.58
C LEU A 744 5.22 19.45 23.65
N HIS A 745 6.11 19.86 24.56
CA HIS A 745 7.40 19.21 24.74
C HIS A 745 7.24 17.78 25.28
N VAL A 746 6.41 17.59 26.31
CA VAL A 746 6.12 16.27 26.91
C VAL A 746 5.45 15.35 25.88
N ALA A 747 4.58 15.90 25.02
CA ALA A 747 3.97 15.16 23.93
C ALA A 747 5.02 14.61 22.94
N LYS A 748 5.97 15.46 22.50
CA LYS A 748 7.06 15.04 21.59
C LYS A 748 7.99 13.99 22.20
N GLN A 749 8.34 14.12 23.47
CA GLN A 749 9.17 13.13 24.18
C GLN A 749 8.47 11.78 24.25
N ARG A 750 7.18 11.76 24.59
CA ARG A 750 6.39 10.52 24.61
C ARG A 750 6.27 9.91 23.23
N ASP A 751 5.97 10.70 22.20
CA ASP A 751 5.92 10.21 20.82
C ASP A 751 7.25 9.60 20.37
N CYS A 752 8.39 10.17 20.79
CA CYS A 752 9.72 9.61 20.52
C CYS A 752 9.89 8.21 21.13
N LEU A 753 9.55 8.03 22.41
CA LEU A 753 9.59 6.73 23.06
C LEU A 753 8.62 5.73 22.41
N GLY A 754 7.43 6.20 22.01
CA GLY A 754 6.43 5.36 21.36
C GLY A 754 6.88 4.86 19.99
N ASN A 755 7.53 5.72 19.20
CA ASN A 755 8.13 5.37 17.91
C ASN A 755 9.34 4.43 18.08
N LEU A 756 10.17 4.66 19.10
CA LEU A 756 11.30 3.79 19.44
C LEU A 756 10.81 2.38 19.78
N ALA A 757 9.77 2.26 20.62
CA ALA A 757 9.18 0.99 20.99
C ALA A 757 8.68 0.23 19.75
N GLN A 758 8.01 0.92 18.83
CA GLN A 758 7.53 0.35 17.59
C GLN A 758 8.64 -0.09 16.63
N HIS A 759 9.67 0.74 16.42
CA HIS A 759 10.85 0.34 15.63
C HIS A 759 11.52 -0.90 16.23
N THR A 760 11.65 -0.93 17.57
CA THR A 760 12.20 -2.09 18.28
C THR A 760 11.38 -3.34 18.04
N LEU A 761 10.06 -3.24 18.14
CA LEU A 761 9.15 -4.35 17.88
C LEU A 761 9.35 -4.96 16.48
N GLN A 762 9.52 -4.12 15.46
CA GLN A 762 9.76 -4.61 14.10
C GLN A 762 11.16 -5.20 13.91
N ARG A 763 12.19 -4.56 14.49
CA ARG A 763 13.57 -5.08 14.47
C ARG A 763 13.68 -6.45 15.13
N LEU A 764 12.92 -6.69 16.20
CA LEU A 764 12.88 -7.99 16.89
C LEU A 764 12.34 -9.12 16.01
N LEU A 765 11.78 -8.87 14.82
CA LEU A 765 11.15 -9.92 14.02
C LEU A 765 11.84 -10.17 12.68
N TYR A 766 12.50 -9.16 12.13
CA TYR A 766 12.99 -9.19 10.75
C TYR A 766 14.48 -8.81 10.62
N HIS A 767 15.27 -9.00 11.67
CA HIS A 767 16.65 -8.51 11.75
C HIS A 767 17.59 -9.04 10.65
N ARG A 768 18.46 -8.14 10.17
CA ARG A 768 19.38 -8.25 9.03
C ARG A 768 20.51 -9.26 9.08
N SER A 769 20.76 -9.91 10.20
CA SER A 769 21.86 -10.86 10.29
C SER A 769 21.57 -11.89 11.36
N GLY A 770 21.95 -13.14 11.11
CA GLY A 770 21.93 -14.22 12.11
C GLY A 770 22.87 -13.99 13.31
N LYS A 771 23.18 -12.73 13.66
CA LYS A 771 23.83 -12.32 14.91
C LYS A 771 22.76 -11.84 15.90
N GLU A 772 23.03 -12.10 17.18
CA GLU A 772 22.12 -11.83 18.30
C GLU A 772 21.53 -10.41 18.26
N VAL A 773 20.20 -10.32 18.24
CA VAL A 773 19.51 -9.07 18.54
C VAL A 773 19.52 -8.91 20.06
N ASP A 774 20.53 -8.23 20.59
CA ASP A 774 20.47 -7.74 21.95
C ASP A 774 19.54 -6.52 21.98
N LEU A 775 18.54 -6.50 22.88
CA LEU A 775 17.69 -5.34 23.16
C LEU A 775 18.54 -4.09 23.50
N GLY A 776 19.77 -4.27 23.98
CA GLY A 776 20.74 -3.20 24.19
C GLY A 776 21.36 -2.62 22.91
N THR A 777 21.13 -3.22 21.74
CA THR A 777 21.62 -2.69 20.46
C THR A 777 20.82 -1.45 20.08
N PRO A 778 21.46 -0.28 19.93
CA PRO A 778 20.78 0.96 19.58
C PRO A 778 19.88 0.75 18.36
N VAL A 779 18.60 1.07 18.50
CA VAL A 779 17.71 1.37 17.40
C VAL A 779 18.20 2.68 16.85
N LEU A 780 18.89 2.57 15.72
CA LEU A 780 19.25 3.75 14.97
C LEU A 780 17.93 4.50 14.68
N PRO A 781 17.85 5.80 15.00
CA PRO A 781 16.62 6.55 14.78
C PRO A 781 16.14 6.37 13.33
N ALA A 782 14.83 6.52 13.10
CA ALA A 782 14.21 6.61 11.77
C ALA A 782 14.71 7.80 10.90
N GLY A 783 15.91 8.31 11.20
CA GLY A 783 16.73 8.99 10.22
C GLY A 783 17.27 7.99 9.19
N PRO A 784 17.80 8.49 8.07
CA PRO A 784 18.29 7.64 7.00
C PRO A 784 19.28 6.64 7.58
N ILE A 785 19.19 5.36 7.19
CA ILE A 785 20.24 4.34 7.38
C ILE A 785 21.58 5.05 7.20
N GLN A 786 22.26 5.38 8.30
CA GLN A 786 23.24 6.46 8.47
C GLN A 786 23.71 7.18 7.20
N THR A 787 22.79 7.85 6.50
CA THR A 787 23.15 8.65 5.35
C THR A 787 23.30 10.04 5.91
N GLN A 788 24.49 10.37 6.41
CA GLN A 788 24.75 11.75 6.83
C GLN A 788 24.67 12.59 5.58
N VAL A 789 23.65 13.46 5.54
CA VAL A 789 23.51 14.43 4.47
C VAL A 789 24.59 15.46 4.72
N VAL A 790 25.60 15.42 3.87
CA VAL A 790 26.73 16.32 3.92
C VAL A 790 26.37 17.58 3.14
N LEU A 791 26.22 18.70 3.85
CA LEU A 791 26.10 20.03 3.28
C LEU A 791 27.48 20.42 2.72
N VAL A 792 27.59 20.54 1.40
CA VAL A 792 28.81 21.00 0.74
C VAL A 792 28.58 22.43 0.28
N GLN A 793 29.37 23.36 0.83
CA GLN A 793 29.32 24.76 0.42
C GLN A 793 30.35 25.03 -0.67
N SER A 794 29.95 25.69 -1.75
CA SER A 794 30.82 26.09 -2.86
C SER A 794 30.41 27.47 -3.35
N GLY A 795 31.04 28.54 -2.86
CA GLY A 795 30.66 29.92 -3.19
C GLY A 795 29.27 30.27 -2.64
N ASP A 796 28.42 30.91 -3.46
CA ASP A 796 27.06 31.35 -3.09
C ASP A 796 25.99 30.22 -3.06
N TYR A 797 26.39 28.96 -3.29
CA TYR A 797 25.46 27.83 -3.38
C TYR A 797 25.83 26.69 -2.44
N ASP A 798 24.80 26.16 -1.78
CA ASP A 798 24.85 24.96 -0.96
C ASP A 798 24.24 23.76 -1.69
N PHE A 799 24.89 22.61 -1.64
CA PHE A 799 24.31 21.34 -2.10
C PHE A 799 24.47 20.23 -1.07
N TYR A 800 23.62 19.20 -1.17
CA TYR A 800 23.48 18.15 -0.17
C TYR A 800 23.90 16.81 -0.75
N LEU A 801 24.83 16.12 -0.08
CA LEU A 801 25.33 14.80 -0.47
C LEU A 801 24.94 13.74 0.55
N ALA A 802 24.26 12.69 0.12
CA ALA A 802 23.84 11.63 1.03
C ALA A 802 24.96 10.58 1.18
N VAL A 803 25.66 10.51 2.32
CA VAL A 803 26.81 9.60 2.52
C VAL A 803 26.53 8.57 3.62
N MET A 804 26.68 7.27 3.32
CA MET A 804 26.60 6.19 4.32
C MET A 804 27.95 5.84 4.99
N GLN A 805 27.90 5.28 6.21
CA GLN A 805 28.99 4.97 7.16
C GLN A 805 30.44 4.89 6.60
N ASN A 806 31.43 5.25 7.42
CA ASN A 806 32.89 5.22 7.17
C ASN A 806 33.48 6.51 6.57
N LEU A 807 33.28 7.61 7.32
CA LEU A 807 33.70 8.98 6.99
C LEU A 807 35.21 9.13 6.70
N ARG A 808 36.08 8.33 7.31
CA ARG A 808 37.53 8.38 7.07
C ARG A 808 37.89 7.85 5.66
N LYS A 809 37.30 6.73 5.26
CA LYS A 809 37.49 6.15 3.92
C LYS A 809 36.85 7.05 2.85
N PHE A 810 35.71 7.66 3.17
CA PHE A 810 35.05 8.67 2.34
C PHE A 810 35.93 9.92 2.11
N ARG A 811 36.52 10.49 3.16
CA ARG A 811 37.46 11.63 3.07
C ARG A 811 38.64 11.31 2.16
N SER A 812 39.31 10.18 2.40
CA SER A 812 40.49 9.74 1.63
C SER A 812 40.16 9.49 0.15
N MET A 813 39.03 8.84 -0.13
CA MET A 813 38.57 8.58 -1.48
C MET A 813 38.23 9.89 -2.23
N LEU A 814 37.55 10.83 -1.57
CA LEU A 814 37.23 12.13 -2.17
C LEU A 814 38.48 12.90 -2.57
N CYS A 815 39.47 13.00 -1.68
CA CYS A 815 40.76 13.62 -2.00
C CYS A 815 41.41 12.94 -3.21
N GLY A 816 41.41 11.60 -3.25
CA GLY A 816 42.00 10.84 -4.35
C GLY A 816 41.30 10.99 -5.71
N LEU A 817 39.97 11.00 -5.73
CA LEU A 817 39.20 11.08 -6.98
C LEU A 817 39.09 12.49 -7.56
N THR A 818 39.10 13.49 -6.70
CA THR A 818 38.79 14.88 -7.09
C THR A 818 40.01 15.78 -7.14
N GLN A 819 41.14 15.34 -6.58
CA GLN A 819 42.35 16.15 -6.37
C GLN A 819 42.11 17.40 -5.52
N VAL A 820 41.04 17.41 -4.73
CA VAL A 820 40.83 18.42 -3.70
C VAL A 820 41.92 18.30 -2.64
N GLU A 821 42.53 19.43 -2.27
CA GLU A 821 43.68 19.51 -1.37
C GLU A 821 43.31 19.17 0.07
N ASP A 822 42.16 19.65 0.56
CA ASP A 822 41.65 19.31 1.89
C ASP A 822 40.13 19.21 1.92
N VAL A 823 39.65 18.27 2.73
CA VAL A 823 38.25 17.98 2.96
C VAL A 823 38.03 17.98 4.46
N GLN A 824 37.39 19.02 4.98
CA GLN A 824 37.04 19.13 6.39
C GLN A 824 35.58 18.76 6.61
N LEU A 825 35.32 18.05 7.70
CA LEU A 825 33.98 17.66 8.11
C LEU A 825 33.66 18.37 9.42
N GLY A 826 32.62 19.21 9.42
CA GLY A 826 32.04 19.80 10.62
C GLY A 826 30.65 19.22 10.89
N GLU A 827 30.18 19.28 12.12
CA GLU A 827 28.75 19.11 12.40
C GLU A 827 28.07 20.47 12.26
N TYR A 828 26.96 20.51 11.54
CA TYR A 828 26.16 21.71 11.32
C TYR A 828 24.75 21.43 11.81
N GLU A 829 24.27 22.23 12.74
CA GLU A 829 22.87 22.21 13.17
C GLU A 829 22.15 23.34 12.42
N ASP A 830 21.08 23.02 11.70
CA ASP A 830 20.28 24.05 11.06
C ASP A 830 19.44 24.82 12.09
N GLY A 831 18.80 25.92 11.66
CA GLY A 831 17.92 26.71 12.53
C GLY A 831 16.67 25.99 13.06
N PHE A 832 16.56 24.67 12.86
CA PHE A 832 15.46 23.81 13.24
C PHE A 832 15.89 22.60 14.10
N GLY A 833 17.17 22.53 14.50
CA GLY A 833 17.69 21.48 15.37
C GLY A 833 18.07 20.18 14.67
N GLU A 834 18.16 20.18 13.34
CA GLU A 834 18.60 19.00 12.57
C GLU A 834 20.11 19.03 12.38
N HIS A 835 20.79 17.93 12.72
CA HIS A 835 22.24 17.80 12.60
C HIS A 835 22.65 17.20 11.25
N PHE A 836 23.42 17.98 10.50
CA PHE A 836 24.07 17.63 9.25
C PHE A 836 25.56 17.47 9.48
N LEU A 837 26.21 16.69 8.62
CA LEU A 837 27.64 16.90 8.41
C LEU A 837 27.81 18.03 7.40
N ARG A 838 28.81 18.87 7.56
CA ARG A 838 29.17 19.91 6.60
C ARG A 838 30.53 19.55 6.03
N LEU A 839 30.60 19.34 4.73
CA LEU A 839 31.86 19.23 4.00
C LEU A 839 32.31 20.66 3.69
N MET A 840 33.46 21.05 4.23
CA MET A 840 34.19 22.18 3.71
C MET A 840 35.31 21.63 2.83
N VAL A 841 35.25 21.98 1.56
CA VAL A 841 36.14 21.44 0.52
C VAL A 841 36.97 22.62 0.05
N THR A 842 38.29 22.54 0.21
CA THR A 842 39.21 23.56 -0.28
C THR A 842 40.00 23.00 -1.45
N GLY A 843 39.86 23.65 -2.60
CA GLY A 843 40.56 23.29 -3.82
C GLY A 843 40.26 24.27 -4.95
N ILE A 844 40.96 24.10 -6.07
CA ILE A 844 40.77 24.89 -7.28
C ILE A 844 39.37 24.67 -7.89
N PRO A 845 38.72 25.70 -8.49
CA PRO A 845 37.30 25.67 -8.87
C PRO A 845 36.88 24.46 -9.73
N TRP A 846 37.72 24.03 -10.66
CA TRP A 846 37.43 22.88 -11.52
C TRP A 846 37.42 21.55 -10.76
N ALA A 847 38.24 21.40 -9.72
CA ALA A 847 38.27 20.20 -8.88
C ALA A 847 37.01 20.12 -8.00
N ILE A 848 36.53 21.28 -7.53
CA ILE A 848 35.27 21.41 -6.79
C ILE A 848 34.07 21.08 -7.70
N ASP A 849 34.05 21.55 -8.95
CA ASP A 849 32.99 21.19 -9.90
C ASP A 849 33.05 19.71 -10.32
N ARG A 850 34.26 19.13 -10.41
CA ARG A 850 34.43 17.69 -10.65
C ARG A 850 33.90 16.85 -9.49
N LEU A 851 34.11 17.28 -8.24
CA LEU A 851 33.52 16.67 -7.05
C LEU A 851 31.99 16.62 -7.15
N LYS A 852 31.34 17.72 -7.57
CA LYS A 852 29.88 17.76 -7.78
C LYS A 852 29.43 16.71 -8.78
N SER A 853 30.14 16.57 -9.90
CA SER A 853 29.81 15.61 -10.96
C SER A 853 30.02 14.14 -10.53
N ILE A 854 31.15 13.84 -9.87
CA ILE A 854 31.49 12.49 -9.42
C ILE A 854 30.52 12.00 -8.36
N ALA A 855 30.18 12.85 -7.39
CA ALA A 855 29.34 12.50 -6.26
C ALA A 855 27.89 12.12 -6.65
N ILE A 856 27.41 12.61 -7.81
CA ILE A 856 26.08 12.32 -8.36
C ILE A 856 26.11 11.13 -9.34
N SER A 857 27.28 10.58 -9.67
CA SER A 857 27.37 9.49 -10.65
C SER A 857 27.00 8.12 -10.05
N GLU A 858 26.25 7.32 -10.82
CA GLU A 858 25.79 5.99 -10.42
C GLU A 858 26.96 5.01 -10.20
N GLN A 859 28.02 5.12 -11.00
CA GLN A 859 29.21 4.29 -10.87
C GLN A 859 30.00 4.58 -9.60
N PHE A 860 30.08 5.85 -9.19
CA PHE A 860 30.64 6.24 -7.90
C PHE A 860 29.82 5.66 -6.75
N GLN A 861 28.49 5.77 -6.81
CA GLN A 861 27.60 5.24 -5.77
C GLN A 861 27.65 3.71 -5.67
N ARG A 862 27.70 2.98 -6.79
CA ARG A 862 27.83 1.50 -6.78
C ARG A 862 29.19 1.06 -6.23
N THR A 863 30.27 1.67 -6.69
CA THR A 863 31.63 1.41 -6.17
C THR A 863 31.71 1.74 -4.68
N PHE A 864 31.12 2.86 -4.27
CA PHE A 864 31.05 3.30 -2.88
C PHE A 864 30.23 2.33 -2.02
N CYS A 865 29.05 1.89 -2.47
CA CYS A 865 28.25 0.89 -1.78
C CYS A 865 29.00 -0.45 -1.62
N SER A 866 29.73 -0.91 -2.65
CA SER A 866 30.51 -2.15 -2.59
C SER A 866 31.65 -2.11 -1.56
N LEU A 867 32.31 -0.96 -1.43
CA LEU A 867 33.41 -0.71 -0.50
C LEU A 867 32.97 -0.64 0.97
N LEU A 868 31.67 -0.54 1.22
CA LEU A 868 31.04 -0.49 2.53
C LEU A 868 30.48 -1.84 2.99
N THR A 869 30.15 -2.72 2.04
CA THR A 869 29.78 -4.13 2.34
C THR A 869 30.99 -5.00 2.68
N GLU A 870 32.20 -4.62 2.25
CA GLU A 870 33.44 -5.29 2.66
C GLU A 870 33.89 -4.88 4.06
N LYS A 871 33.21 -5.42 5.06
CA LYS A 871 33.78 -5.61 6.40
C LYS A 871 33.30 -6.94 6.96
N HIS A 872 33.80 -8.05 6.42
CA HIS A 872 33.87 -9.32 7.15
C HIS A 872 34.87 -10.38 6.60
N SER A 873 35.86 -10.04 5.77
CA SER A 873 36.81 -11.06 5.24
C SER A 873 38.30 -10.70 5.27
N VAL A 874 38.77 -9.88 6.21
CA VAL A 874 40.22 -9.73 6.41
C VAL A 874 40.54 -9.70 7.90
N MET A 875 40.55 -10.89 8.50
CA MET A 875 41.39 -11.26 9.65
C MET A 875 41.73 -12.75 9.49
N ALA A 876 42.59 -13.03 8.51
CA ALA A 876 43.47 -14.19 8.44
C ALA A 876 44.54 -13.81 7.39
N ASP A 877 45.80 -13.93 7.82
CA ASP A 877 47.07 -13.48 7.22
C ASP A 877 47.39 -11.97 7.26
#